data_AF-A0A5E4L7U6-F1
#
_entry.id   AF-A0A5E4L7U6-F1
#
_cell.length_a   1.000
_cell.length_b   1.000
_cell.length_c   1.000
_cell.angle_alpha   90.00
_cell.angle_beta   90.00
_cell.angle_gamma   90.00
#
_symmetry.space_group_name_H-M   'P 1'
#
loop_
_entity.id
_entity.type
_entity.pdbx_description
1 polymer ?
#
loop_
_entity_poly.entity_id
_entity_poly.type
_entity_poly.pdbx_seq_one_letter_code
_entity_poly.pdbx_strand_id
1 'polypeptide(L)'
;MTAKNAQNTARKATKRKNLKNTKALEALWKSEEKYRFLFDAASVGIGIADLEGNILDANRVIQEMSGYTLEELRKTGVGATYVDPEERKLLIRALVENGNVRDLEVRLKRKDGTIYSALMNVDLLDIGGQRLLITTARDITERKRAEDTLLQSEEKYRMLVENIQDGVFIIQDAKIQYVNEAFARTTGYKIEEIIGREFGEFVAPEDLEFVIDRYHRRLNGENVPNEYEFHGLRKDGTKILANMKIVLINYHGKIASMGIARDITKQKIAEKALQESEKKYSTLVEKGNDGIVIVQDGRLKFVNSMMAEITGFKITDAIGKPFIDFISPDFKGFVLARYKRRMAGEDVPNKCEIGIISKDGKNIPVEINASLIEYDGRPAEMAIIRDITERKQVEKALGSAIARAEEEKNKSNAIISAIGDGIIIQDTDYKITYQNQIQNDLFGDRVGEYCYKTYGDKDTICKGCPVELSLKDGKIHRAEKKVVTDGGTSYFEFTTSPLRDSTGNIIAGIKVVRDITDRRRAEEKIREAERFLESIFASIQDGIGIIDKDMNIIRTNPTAEKWYPHNVPLVGKKCYEAYHSRSEPCEVCPAIKTLKTGESAHEVVQKSGPHGENIGWIEIYSFPMIDSATGQMRGAIEYVRDITERKRTEEELRLYSNAVEEAPDGFQIVNLDGHIVYSNKAVEKIYGFSRLELNGKHVNELNVDPWFATRVILPSIRDTGTWEGELMVKHKDGREIPIWLTTSMVKDTSGKPIALVGVMRDITERKRAEEVLQESETRYRMLFENASDAIFILDAEGEKAGRIVAANQAAAEMDGYSINELLAMKITELDTPDVARVAPQLIQRMLEGEKIKKDIYHCRKNGTVFPVEMNAGLLELGNHKYILAFDRDITERKLAEEAIKKYTKELEESNRMKELFIDIMHHDLLNPLNTANGYIEILKESETNPERIAYLETVKRNLVKGMDLIDSATRYSRLESLESIELKYTDLKDIIEKVIETLAPLAAGEEMKIENNITWSMPARCNRIIEEVFDNFISNAIKYASRGKKVVLEGEDSVKSWNIKIIDFGEGINDTNKVRIFERFNRMDKTGVKGSGLGLAIARRIVELHNGRTWVEDNPEGGAVFVVEIPKYLNQVH
;
A
#
# COMPACT_ATOMS: atom_id res chain seq x y z
N MET A 1 -37.26 15.10 -144.45
CA MET A 1 -38.06 15.83 -143.45
C MET A 1 -38.62 14.89 -142.37
N THR A 2 -37.95 13.78 -142.04
CA THR A 2 -38.59 12.64 -141.35
C THR A 2 -37.55 11.73 -140.69
N ALA A 3 -36.65 12.32 -139.89
CA ALA A 3 -35.75 11.54 -139.01
C ALA A 3 -35.47 12.22 -137.65
N LYS A 4 -35.85 13.50 -137.48
CA LYS A 4 -35.51 14.30 -136.28
C LYS A 4 -36.56 14.28 -135.16
N ASN A 5 -37.74 13.70 -135.38
CA ASN A 5 -38.88 13.80 -134.44
C ASN A 5 -39.16 12.56 -133.59
N ALA A 6 -38.55 11.39 -133.85
CA ALA A 6 -38.74 10.20 -133.01
C ALA A 6 -37.72 10.09 -131.85
N GLN A 7 -36.50 10.61 -132.01
CA GLN A 7 -35.49 10.61 -130.93
C GLN A 7 -35.74 11.68 -129.85
N ASN A 8 -36.52 12.73 -130.15
CA ASN A 8 -36.74 13.85 -129.23
C ASN A 8 -37.86 13.61 -128.21
N THR A 9 -38.78 12.68 -128.48
CA THR A 9 -39.90 12.35 -127.59
C THR A 9 -39.53 11.28 -126.55
N ALA A 10 -38.69 10.31 -126.92
CA ALA A 10 -38.13 9.33 -125.98
C ALA A 10 -37.12 9.96 -124.99
N ARG A 11 -36.31 10.95 -125.42
CA ARG A 11 -35.38 11.68 -124.54
C ARG A 11 -36.09 12.58 -123.52
N LYS A 12 -37.27 13.12 -123.83
CA LYS A 12 -38.02 14.02 -122.92
C LYS A 12 -38.78 13.26 -121.82
N ALA A 13 -39.21 12.02 -122.05
CA ALA A 13 -39.82 11.18 -121.01
C ALA A 13 -38.78 10.67 -119.99
N THR A 14 -37.59 10.26 -120.45
CA THR A 14 -36.49 9.83 -119.56
C THR A 14 -35.84 11.01 -118.82
N LYS A 15 -35.71 12.20 -119.45
CA LYS A 15 -35.24 13.41 -118.75
C LYS A 15 -36.21 13.90 -117.69
N ARG A 16 -37.54 13.81 -117.85
CA ARG A 16 -38.49 14.25 -116.81
C ARG A 16 -38.55 13.31 -115.60
N LYS A 17 -38.29 12.01 -115.79
CA LYS A 17 -38.17 11.05 -114.68
C LYS A 17 -36.81 11.18 -113.96
N ASN A 18 -35.73 11.46 -114.69
CA ASN A 18 -34.40 11.73 -114.09
C ASN A 18 -34.26 13.11 -113.43
N LEU A 19 -34.94 14.16 -113.93
CA LEU A 19 -34.86 15.53 -113.37
C LEU A 19 -35.71 15.72 -112.10
N LYS A 20 -36.80 14.94 -111.92
CA LYS A 20 -37.53 14.90 -110.64
C LYS A 20 -36.72 14.18 -109.55
N ASN A 21 -35.95 13.14 -109.90
CA ASN A 21 -35.02 12.51 -108.96
C ASN A 21 -33.84 13.43 -108.59
N THR A 22 -33.28 14.22 -109.52
CA THR A 22 -32.11 15.09 -109.20
C THR A 22 -32.44 16.27 -108.29
N LYS A 23 -33.61 16.93 -108.45
CA LYS A 23 -34.02 18.01 -107.53
C LYS A 23 -34.43 17.51 -106.14
N ALA A 24 -35.02 16.31 -106.06
CA ALA A 24 -35.30 15.68 -104.77
C ALA A 24 -34.01 15.25 -104.06
N LEU A 25 -33.03 14.72 -104.80
CA LEU A 25 -31.70 14.37 -104.28
C LEU A 25 -30.91 15.60 -103.79
N GLU A 26 -30.92 16.72 -104.52
CA GLU A 26 -30.26 17.97 -104.06
C GLU A 26 -30.91 18.56 -102.79
N ALA A 27 -32.24 18.50 -102.68
CA ALA A 27 -32.93 18.98 -101.48
C ALA A 27 -32.69 18.06 -100.28
N LEU A 28 -32.64 16.74 -100.50
CA LEU A 28 -32.29 15.76 -99.47
C LEU A 28 -30.85 15.99 -98.98
N TRP A 29 -29.90 16.20 -99.90
CA TRP A 29 -28.48 16.40 -99.58
C TRP A 29 -28.25 17.67 -98.75
N LYS A 30 -28.90 18.80 -99.09
CA LYS A 30 -28.84 20.03 -98.28
C LYS A 30 -29.49 19.91 -96.91
N SER A 31 -30.55 19.10 -96.78
CA SER A 31 -31.18 18.86 -95.48
C SER A 31 -30.31 17.96 -94.59
N GLU A 32 -29.68 16.95 -95.19
CA GLU A 32 -28.79 16.01 -94.50
C GLU A 32 -27.51 16.70 -94.01
N GLU A 33 -26.93 17.60 -94.82
CA GLU A 33 -25.77 18.41 -94.43
C GLU A 33 -26.08 19.36 -93.27
N LYS A 34 -27.28 19.99 -93.28
CA LYS A 34 -27.74 20.86 -92.19
C LYS A 34 -28.02 20.08 -90.90
N TYR A 35 -28.60 18.90 -91.00
CA TYR A 35 -28.82 18.00 -89.85
C TYR A 35 -27.47 17.60 -89.24
N ARG A 36 -26.51 17.16 -90.05
CA ARG A 36 -25.20 16.72 -89.58
C ARG A 36 -24.45 17.83 -88.84
N PHE A 37 -24.49 19.04 -89.37
CA PHE A 37 -23.89 20.21 -88.72
C PHE A 37 -24.50 20.52 -87.35
N LEU A 38 -25.83 20.55 -87.22
CA LEU A 38 -26.51 20.86 -85.95
C LEU A 38 -26.34 19.75 -84.91
N PHE A 39 -26.33 18.49 -85.36
CA PHE A 39 -26.18 17.31 -84.51
C PHE A 39 -24.79 17.26 -83.85
N ASP A 40 -23.74 17.57 -84.61
CA ASP A 40 -22.35 17.58 -84.11
C ASP A 40 -21.97 18.87 -83.37
N ALA A 41 -22.70 19.97 -83.55
CA ALA A 41 -22.44 21.23 -82.84
C ALA A 41 -23.04 21.28 -81.41
N ALA A 42 -23.84 20.29 -81.01
CA ALA A 42 -24.48 20.26 -79.69
C ALA A 42 -23.47 20.01 -78.55
N SER A 43 -23.56 20.77 -77.46
CA SER A 43 -22.66 20.71 -76.29
C SER A 43 -22.98 19.58 -75.30
N VAL A 44 -23.88 18.67 -75.66
CA VAL A 44 -24.26 17.49 -74.89
C VAL A 44 -24.14 16.27 -75.80
N GLY A 45 -23.90 15.11 -75.21
CA GLY A 45 -23.86 13.87 -75.97
C GLY A 45 -25.26 13.55 -76.49
N ILE A 46 -25.45 13.47 -77.81
CA ILE A 46 -26.70 13.04 -78.44
C ILE A 46 -26.51 11.70 -79.14
N GLY A 47 -27.36 10.73 -78.81
CA GLY A 47 -27.34 9.38 -79.38
C GLY A 47 -28.73 8.97 -79.84
N ILE A 48 -28.79 8.37 -81.02
CA ILE A 48 -30.02 7.86 -81.64
C ILE A 48 -29.88 6.35 -81.76
N ALA A 49 -30.84 5.61 -81.21
CA ALA A 49 -30.88 4.15 -81.22
C ALA A 49 -32.28 3.63 -81.56
N ASP A 50 -32.38 2.35 -81.92
CA ASP A 50 -33.68 1.64 -81.88
C ASP A 50 -34.00 1.15 -80.46
N LEU A 51 -35.18 0.53 -80.29
CA LEU A 51 -35.66 0.02 -78.99
C LEU A 51 -34.82 -1.18 -78.49
N GLU A 52 -34.24 -1.93 -79.42
CA GLU A 52 -33.35 -3.06 -79.15
C GLU A 52 -31.96 -2.60 -78.68
N GLY A 53 -31.62 -1.32 -78.91
CA GLY A 53 -30.39 -0.70 -78.42
C GLY A 53 -29.25 -0.62 -79.41
N ASN A 54 -29.53 -0.85 -80.69
CA ASN A 54 -28.59 -0.65 -81.77
C ASN A 54 -28.46 0.85 -82.07
N ILE A 55 -27.24 1.38 -82.02
CA ILE A 55 -26.98 2.78 -82.34
C ILE A 55 -27.18 3.00 -83.83
N LEU A 56 -28.05 3.94 -84.19
CA LEU A 56 -28.22 4.40 -85.57
C LEU A 56 -27.32 5.59 -85.84
N ASP A 57 -27.21 6.53 -84.90
CA ASP A 57 -26.38 7.72 -85.06
C ASP A 57 -25.92 8.24 -83.69
N ALA A 58 -24.74 8.84 -83.62
CA ALA A 58 -24.23 9.41 -82.36
C ALA A 58 -23.31 10.58 -82.66
N ASN A 59 -23.54 11.70 -82.00
CA ASN A 59 -22.77 12.91 -82.25
C ASN A 59 -21.37 12.79 -81.66
N ARG A 60 -20.49 13.72 -82.06
CA ARG A 60 -19.10 13.75 -81.60
C ARG A 60 -18.95 13.71 -80.06
N VAL A 61 -19.82 14.36 -79.29
CA VAL A 61 -19.72 14.44 -77.82
C VAL A 61 -19.97 13.10 -77.13
N ILE A 62 -20.91 12.26 -77.61
CA ILE A 62 -21.06 10.89 -77.09
C ILE A 62 -19.82 10.06 -77.40
N GLN A 63 -19.23 10.22 -78.58
CA GLN A 63 -18.05 9.46 -78.97
C GLN A 63 -16.84 9.84 -78.08
N GLU A 64 -16.65 11.12 -77.78
CA GLU A 64 -15.61 11.61 -76.87
C GLU A 64 -15.85 11.17 -75.40
N MET A 65 -17.08 11.29 -74.90
CA MET A 65 -17.44 10.94 -73.52
C MET A 65 -17.38 9.42 -73.27
N SER A 66 -17.79 8.60 -74.24
CA SER A 66 -17.76 7.14 -74.09
C SER A 66 -16.41 6.53 -74.49
N GLY A 67 -15.63 7.23 -75.32
CA GLY A 67 -14.38 6.73 -75.89
C GLY A 67 -14.57 5.75 -77.07
N TYR A 68 -15.80 5.54 -77.53
CA TYR A 68 -16.11 4.68 -78.68
C TYR A 68 -16.41 5.51 -79.93
N THR A 69 -15.96 5.04 -81.10
CA THR A 69 -16.36 5.62 -82.39
C THR A 69 -17.76 5.16 -82.80
N LEU A 70 -18.44 5.90 -83.70
CA LEU A 70 -19.78 5.53 -84.17
C LEU A 70 -19.86 4.11 -84.77
N GLU A 71 -18.85 3.70 -85.54
CA GLU A 71 -18.81 2.35 -86.12
C GLU A 71 -18.67 1.25 -85.05
N GLU A 72 -17.98 1.55 -83.95
CA GLU A 72 -17.82 0.63 -82.83
C GLU A 72 -19.10 0.57 -81.99
N LEU A 73 -19.71 1.73 -81.70
CA LEU A 73 -21.00 1.82 -81.01
C LEU A 73 -22.12 1.09 -81.75
N ARG A 74 -22.11 1.11 -83.10
CA ARG A 74 -23.01 0.34 -83.96
C ARG A 74 -22.83 -1.17 -83.82
N LYS A 75 -21.63 -1.66 -83.47
CA LYS A 75 -21.33 -3.10 -83.30
C LYS A 75 -21.56 -3.59 -81.88
N THR A 76 -21.27 -2.78 -80.87
CA THR A 76 -21.40 -3.16 -79.46
C THR A 76 -22.81 -2.93 -78.90
N GLY A 77 -23.56 -1.99 -79.48
CA GLY A 77 -24.85 -1.54 -78.96
C GLY A 77 -24.72 -0.71 -77.68
N VAL A 78 -25.75 0.07 -77.36
CA VAL A 78 -25.75 0.93 -76.15
C VAL A 78 -25.83 0.08 -74.88
N GLY A 79 -26.29 -1.18 -74.97
CA GLY A 79 -26.47 -2.04 -73.80
C GLY A 79 -25.17 -2.31 -73.05
N ALA A 80 -24.07 -2.47 -73.80
CA ALA A 80 -22.76 -2.78 -73.27
C ALA A 80 -22.07 -1.60 -72.57
N THR A 81 -22.61 -0.38 -72.67
CA THR A 81 -22.04 0.81 -72.01
C THR A 81 -22.57 1.01 -70.60
N TYR A 82 -23.58 0.26 -70.15
CA TYR A 82 -24.10 0.32 -68.79
C TYR A 82 -23.28 -0.60 -67.87
N VAL A 83 -22.94 -0.12 -66.67
CA VAL A 83 -22.26 -0.96 -65.67
C VAL A 83 -23.21 -2.03 -65.12
N ASP A 84 -24.49 -1.67 -64.92
CA ASP A 84 -25.56 -2.61 -64.61
C ASP A 84 -26.55 -2.69 -65.80
N PRO A 85 -26.63 -3.84 -66.51
CA PRO A 85 -27.56 -4.04 -67.60
C PRO A 85 -29.04 -3.95 -67.22
N GLU A 86 -29.42 -4.13 -65.95
CA GLU A 86 -30.82 -4.07 -65.50
C GLU A 86 -31.36 -2.63 -65.45
N GLU A 87 -30.52 -1.63 -65.14
CA GLU A 87 -30.89 -0.20 -65.16
C GLU A 87 -31.43 0.21 -66.55
N ARG A 88 -30.85 -0.35 -67.61
CA ARG A 88 -31.31 -0.14 -68.98
C ARG A 88 -32.68 -0.75 -69.23
N LYS A 89 -32.97 -1.95 -68.73
CA LYS A 89 -34.27 -2.61 -68.93
C LYS A 89 -35.39 -1.84 -68.25
N LEU A 90 -35.12 -1.26 -67.09
CA LEU A 90 -36.05 -0.39 -66.37
C LEU A 90 -36.30 0.91 -67.13
N LEU A 91 -35.26 1.52 -67.68
CA LEU A 91 -35.37 2.70 -68.54
C LEU A 91 -36.25 2.45 -69.78
N ILE A 92 -36.07 1.33 -70.48
CA ILE A 92 -36.88 1.00 -71.67
C ILE A 92 -38.36 0.80 -71.31
N ARG A 93 -38.68 0.16 -70.17
CA ARG A 93 -40.07 0.05 -69.72
C ARG A 93 -40.70 1.41 -69.42
N ALA A 94 -39.98 2.27 -68.71
CA ALA A 94 -40.44 3.62 -68.39
C ALA A 94 -40.68 4.48 -69.65
N LEU A 95 -39.87 4.29 -70.71
CA LEU A 95 -40.03 4.99 -71.98
C LEU A 95 -41.23 4.49 -72.81
N VAL A 96 -41.55 3.21 -72.74
CA VAL A 96 -42.73 2.64 -73.43
C VAL A 96 -44.03 3.09 -72.78
N GLU A 97 -44.04 3.29 -71.46
CA GLU A 97 -45.21 3.77 -70.71
C GLU A 97 -45.40 5.29 -70.81
N ASN A 98 -44.32 6.08 -70.68
CA ASN A 98 -44.41 7.54 -70.51
C ASN A 98 -43.92 8.34 -71.74
N GLY A 99 -43.34 7.69 -72.74
CA GLY A 99 -42.81 8.32 -73.97
C GLY A 99 -41.48 9.07 -73.80
N ASN A 100 -41.10 9.45 -72.57
CA ASN A 100 -39.79 10.04 -72.24
C ASN A 100 -39.39 9.77 -70.78
N VAL A 101 -38.09 9.95 -70.48
CA VAL A 101 -37.50 9.89 -69.13
C VAL A 101 -36.50 11.04 -68.98
N ARG A 102 -36.55 11.75 -67.85
CA ARG A 102 -35.72 12.93 -67.55
C ARG A 102 -34.87 12.71 -66.29
N ASP A 103 -33.73 13.41 -66.21
CA ASP A 103 -32.80 13.49 -65.08
C ASP A 103 -32.35 12.14 -64.49
N LEU A 104 -32.15 11.14 -65.36
CA LEU A 104 -31.74 9.81 -64.93
C LEU A 104 -30.21 9.76 -64.71
N GLU A 105 -29.78 9.60 -63.47
CA GLU A 105 -28.37 9.32 -63.15
C GLU A 105 -28.08 7.82 -63.33
N VAL A 106 -27.12 7.50 -64.20
CA VAL A 106 -26.69 6.12 -64.45
C VAL A 106 -25.18 6.01 -64.44
N ARG A 107 -24.66 4.82 -64.11
CA ARG A 107 -23.22 4.55 -64.18
C ARG A 107 -22.90 3.85 -65.49
N LEU A 108 -22.11 4.54 -66.31
CA LEU A 108 -21.69 4.06 -67.62
C LEU A 108 -20.20 3.74 -67.64
N LYS A 109 -19.83 2.83 -68.53
CA LYS A 109 -18.47 2.33 -68.73
C LYS A 109 -17.90 2.90 -70.03
N ARG A 110 -16.70 3.48 -69.96
CA ARG A 110 -15.93 3.93 -71.12
C ARG A 110 -15.24 2.76 -71.82
N LYS A 111 -14.74 2.99 -73.04
CA LYS A 111 -14.01 1.97 -73.83
C LYS A 111 -12.78 1.40 -73.11
N ASP A 112 -12.07 2.23 -72.35
CA ASP A 112 -10.90 1.83 -71.56
C ASP A 112 -11.25 1.07 -70.26
N GLY A 113 -12.54 0.92 -69.97
CA GLY A 113 -13.05 0.21 -68.81
C GLY A 113 -13.31 1.08 -67.58
N THR A 114 -12.98 2.37 -67.62
CA THR A 114 -13.27 3.30 -66.53
C THR A 114 -14.77 3.58 -66.41
N ILE A 115 -15.24 3.77 -65.18
CA ILE A 115 -16.65 4.04 -64.88
C ILE A 115 -16.83 5.53 -64.64
N TYR A 116 -17.88 6.10 -65.23
CA TYR A 116 -18.28 7.48 -65.01
C TYR A 116 -19.79 7.56 -64.74
N SER A 117 -20.20 8.57 -63.98
CA SER A 117 -21.61 8.86 -63.70
C SER A 117 -22.14 9.80 -64.78
N ALA A 118 -23.20 9.38 -65.48
CA ALA A 118 -23.84 10.16 -66.53
C ALA A 118 -25.27 10.54 -66.13
N LEU A 119 -25.62 11.82 -66.28
CA LEU A 119 -27.00 12.31 -66.19
C LEU A 119 -27.62 12.28 -67.59
N MET A 120 -28.75 11.58 -67.74
CA MET A 120 -29.35 11.25 -69.03
C MET A 120 -30.82 11.64 -69.12
N ASN A 121 -31.22 12.13 -70.30
CA ASN A 121 -32.61 12.26 -70.72
C ASN A 121 -32.83 11.42 -71.98
N VAL A 122 -33.97 10.73 -72.09
CA VAL A 122 -34.28 9.87 -73.24
C VAL A 122 -35.72 10.11 -73.70
N ASP A 123 -35.91 10.29 -75.00
CA ASP A 123 -37.21 10.51 -75.65
C ASP A 123 -37.47 9.42 -76.71
N LEU A 124 -38.70 8.92 -76.82
CA LEU A 124 -39.14 7.93 -77.81
C LEU A 124 -39.92 8.62 -78.96
N LEU A 125 -39.48 8.43 -80.21
CA LEU A 125 -40.07 9.03 -81.41
C LEU A 125 -40.47 7.96 -82.44
N ASP A 126 -41.53 8.20 -83.21
CA ASP A 126 -41.97 7.34 -84.31
C ASP A 126 -41.83 8.08 -85.65
N ILE A 127 -40.94 7.60 -86.51
CA ILE A 127 -40.64 8.23 -87.80
C ILE A 127 -40.81 7.16 -88.89
N GLY A 128 -41.81 7.33 -89.75
CA GLY A 128 -42.05 6.43 -90.89
C GLY A 128 -42.41 4.99 -90.53
N GLY A 129 -42.93 4.76 -89.31
CA GLY A 129 -43.27 3.43 -88.79
C GLY A 129 -42.12 2.74 -88.03
N GLN A 130 -41.00 3.43 -87.83
CA GLN A 130 -39.87 2.96 -87.03
C GLN A 130 -39.75 3.78 -85.73
N ARG A 131 -39.71 3.07 -84.59
CA ARG A 131 -39.58 3.68 -83.26
C ARG A 131 -38.11 3.85 -82.88
N LEU A 132 -37.72 5.09 -82.59
CA LEU A 132 -36.34 5.51 -82.32
C LEU A 132 -36.25 6.20 -80.95
N LEU A 133 -35.15 5.95 -80.24
CA LEU A 133 -34.79 6.58 -78.99
C LEU A 133 -33.77 7.69 -79.24
N ILE A 134 -34.06 8.91 -78.81
CA ILE A 134 -33.10 10.01 -78.77
C ILE A 134 -32.67 10.23 -77.32
N THR A 135 -31.38 10.07 -77.08
CA THR A 135 -30.75 10.23 -75.77
C THR A 135 -29.90 11.48 -75.75
N THR A 136 -30.03 12.30 -74.70
CA THR A 136 -29.05 13.33 -74.34
C THR A 136 -28.34 12.95 -73.05
N ALA A 137 -27.00 13.02 -72.99
CA ALA A 137 -26.20 12.61 -71.85
C ALA A 137 -25.09 13.62 -71.49
N ARG A 138 -24.81 13.77 -70.18
CA ARG A 138 -23.72 14.60 -69.61
C ARG A 138 -23.00 13.86 -68.48
N ASP A 139 -21.66 13.89 -68.45
CA ASP A 139 -20.85 13.33 -67.35
C ASP A 139 -20.90 14.24 -66.10
N ILE A 140 -21.17 13.66 -64.92
CA ILE A 140 -21.25 14.33 -63.60
C ILE A 140 -20.23 13.80 -62.58
N THR A 141 -19.23 13.03 -63.01
CA THR A 141 -18.28 12.34 -62.10
C THR A 141 -17.45 13.29 -61.25
N GLU A 142 -16.99 14.41 -61.82
CA GLU A 142 -16.25 15.42 -61.06
C GLU A 142 -17.10 16.07 -59.95
N ARG A 143 -18.42 16.17 -60.15
CA ARG A 143 -19.36 16.73 -59.16
C ARG A 143 -19.55 15.81 -57.94
N LYS A 144 -19.72 14.49 -58.13
CA LYS A 144 -19.85 13.54 -56.99
C LYS A 144 -18.55 13.39 -56.20
N ARG A 145 -17.39 13.43 -56.87
CA ARG A 145 -16.10 13.43 -56.17
C ARG A 145 -15.92 14.69 -55.31
N ALA A 146 -16.41 15.83 -55.78
CA ALA A 146 -16.40 17.06 -54.98
C ALA A 146 -17.30 16.97 -53.74
N GLU A 147 -18.44 16.26 -53.80
CA GLU A 147 -19.37 16.07 -52.66
C GLU A 147 -18.84 15.08 -51.59
N ASP A 148 -18.31 13.91 -51.97
CA ASP A 148 -17.66 12.96 -51.02
C ASP A 148 -16.39 13.56 -50.38
N THR A 149 -15.62 14.35 -51.15
CA THR A 149 -14.45 15.07 -50.62
C THR A 149 -14.89 16.15 -49.64
N LEU A 150 -16.03 16.80 -49.89
CA LEU A 150 -16.57 17.81 -48.99
C LEU A 150 -16.96 17.18 -47.64
N LEU A 151 -17.65 16.03 -47.61
CA LEU A 151 -18.09 15.29 -46.40
C LEU A 151 -16.92 14.70 -45.59
N GLN A 152 -15.90 14.12 -46.23
CA GLN A 152 -14.71 13.64 -45.51
C GLN A 152 -13.82 14.78 -45.02
N SER A 153 -13.72 15.87 -45.79
CA SER A 153 -13.05 17.08 -45.33
C SER A 153 -13.76 17.59 -44.10
N GLU A 154 -15.09 17.62 -44.16
CA GLU A 154 -15.95 17.90 -43.06
C GLU A 154 -15.53 17.03 -41.81
N GLU A 155 -15.42 15.68 -41.78
CA GLU A 155 -15.31 14.82 -40.51
C GLU A 155 -13.96 14.92 -39.88
N LYS A 156 -13.00 14.89 -40.78
CA LYS A 156 -11.64 15.20 -40.47
C LYS A 156 -11.57 16.53 -39.79
N TYR A 157 -12.25 17.52 -40.36
CA TYR A 157 -12.38 18.81 -39.79
C TYR A 157 -13.06 18.59 -38.45
N ARG A 158 -14.30 18.08 -38.23
CA ARG A 158 -15.10 17.96 -36.95
C ARG A 158 -14.42 17.42 -35.71
N MET A 159 -13.17 17.10 -35.75
CA MET A 159 -12.45 16.60 -34.59
C MET A 159 -11.34 17.56 -34.20
N LEU A 160 -11.04 18.55 -35.03
CA LEU A 160 -9.96 19.51 -34.89
C LEU A 160 -10.27 20.83 -34.09
N VAL A 161 -11.43 21.52 -34.16
CA VAL A 161 -11.89 22.68 -33.32
C VAL A 161 -12.45 22.29 -31.93
N GLU A 162 -13.33 21.29 -31.76
CA GLU A 162 -13.89 20.93 -30.43
C GLU A 162 -12.94 20.12 -29.56
N ASN A 163 -11.93 19.44 -30.12
CA ASN A 163 -10.85 18.85 -29.30
C ASN A 163 -9.75 19.86 -28.95
N ILE A 164 -9.83 21.11 -29.42
CA ILE A 164 -8.99 22.17 -28.86
C ILE A 164 -9.51 22.50 -27.47
N GLN A 165 -8.62 22.41 -26.48
CA GLN A 165 -8.95 22.66 -25.08
C GLN A 165 -9.20 24.14 -24.77
N ASP A 166 -8.76 25.05 -25.64
CA ASP A 166 -8.90 26.49 -25.46
C ASP A 166 -10.18 27.03 -26.13
N GLY A 167 -10.74 28.09 -25.54
CA GLY A 167 -11.93 28.76 -26.07
C GLY A 167 -11.60 29.55 -27.34
N VAL A 168 -12.11 29.11 -28.49
CA VAL A 168 -11.97 29.82 -29.77
C VAL A 168 -13.15 30.76 -29.94
N PHE A 169 -12.91 32.00 -30.35
CA PHE A 169 -13.96 32.99 -30.60
C PHE A 169 -13.65 33.87 -31.82
N ILE A 170 -14.69 34.46 -32.40
CA ILE A 170 -14.59 35.50 -33.44
C ILE A 170 -15.41 36.70 -33.01
N ILE A 171 -14.81 37.89 -33.03
CA ILE A 171 -15.45 39.18 -32.72
C ILE A 171 -15.45 40.06 -33.97
N GLN A 172 -16.63 40.55 -34.34
CA GLN A 172 -16.83 41.49 -35.45
C GLN A 172 -17.87 42.54 -35.05
N ASP A 173 -17.64 43.80 -35.42
CA ASP A 173 -18.50 44.93 -35.04
C ASP A 173 -18.74 45.00 -33.50
N ALA A 174 -17.67 44.80 -32.72
CA ALA A 174 -17.65 44.68 -31.25
C ALA A 174 -18.51 43.54 -30.65
N LYS A 175 -19.04 42.63 -31.47
CA LYS A 175 -19.90 41.52 -31.05
C LYS A 175 -19.28 40.16 -31.33
N ILE A 176 -19.54 39.19 -30.46
CA ILE A 176 -19.09 37.81 -30.64
C ILE A 176 -19.96 37.14 -31.71
N GLN A 177 -19.35 36.69 -32.81
CA GLN A 177 -20.05 36.07 -33.94
C GLN A 177 -19.93 34.54 -33.96
N TYR A 178 -18.92 34.01 -33.29
CA TYR A 178 -18.68 32.58 -33.24
C TYR A 178 -17.90 32.22 -31.98
N VAL A 179 -18.20 31.05 -31.41
CA VAL A 179 -17.45 30.40 -30.33
C VAL A 179 -17.47 28.87 -30.49
N ASN A 180 -16.41 28.17 -30.07
CA ASN A 180 -16.44 26.71 -29.90
C ASN A 180 -17.05 26.31 -28.53
N GLU A 181 -17.34 25.04 -28.29
CA GLU A 181 -17.89 24.65 -26.98
C GLU A 181 -16.92 24.95 -25.83
N ALA A 182 -15.61 24.89 -26.05
CA ALA A 182 -14.63 25.19 -25.00
C ALA A 182 -14.80 26.61 -24.42
N PHE A 183 -15.11 27.60 -25.27
CA PHE A 183 -15.35 28.98 -24.84
C PHE A 183 -16.68 29.11 -24.06
N ALA A 184 -17.74 28.43 -24.53
CA ALA A 184 -19.04 28.41 -23.84
C ALA A 184 -18.94 27.74 -22.46
N ARG A 185 -18.25 26.60 -22.36
CA ARG A 185 -17.97 25.92 -21.08
C ARG A 185 -17.17 26.81 -20.13
N THR A 186 -16.16 27.50 -20.64
CA THR A 186 -15.27 28.34 -19.83
C THR A 186 -15.97 29.58 -19.27
N THR A 187 -16.89 30.18 -20.04
CA THR A 187 -17.64 31.39 -19.65
C THR A 187 -18.94 31.09 -18.90
N GLY A 188 -19.43 29.85 -18.95
CA GLY A 188 -20.67 29.42 -18.28
C GLY A 188 -21.95 29.88 -18.99
N TYR A 189 -21.83 30.43 -20.20
CA TYR A 189 -22.95 30.78 -21.06
C TYR A 189 -23.17 29.69 -22.10
N LYS A 190 -24.41 29.51 -22.55
CA LYS A 190 -24.66 28.68 -23.72
C LYS A 190 -24.21 29.42 -24.98
N ILE A 191 -23.80 28.69 -26.01
CA ILE A 191 -23.36 29.29 -27.28
C ILE A 191 -24.40 30.29 -27.79
N GLU A 192 -25.69 29.93 -27.76
CA GLU A 192 -26.78 30.78 -28.25
C GLU A 192 -26.96 32.08 -27.43
N GLU A 193 -26.49 32.09 -26.18
CA GLU A 193 -26.53 33.26 -25.32
C GLU A 193 -25.33 34.18 -25.55
N ILE A 194 -24.24 33.66 -26.11
CA ILE A 194 -22.98 34.40 -26.35
C ILE A 194 -23.00 35.07 -27.71
N ILE A 195 -23.47 34.36 -28.73
CA ILE A 195 -23.50 34.87 -30.10
C ILE A 195 -24.37 36.14 -30.17
N GLY A 196 -23.79 37.22 -30.70
CA GLY A 196 -24.43 38.52 -30.88
C GLY A 196 -24.27 39.52 -29.72
N ARG A 197 -23.71 39.09 -28.57
CA ARG A 197 -23.40 39.98 -27.44
C ARG A 197 -22.11 40.77 -27.65
N GLU A 198 -21.99 41.91 -26.97
CA GLU A 198 -20.75 42.68 -26.98
C GLU A 198 -19.67 41.95 -26.17
N PHE A 199 -18.46 41.83 -26.73
CA PHE A 199 -17.39 41.06 -26.07
C PHE A 199 -16.99 41.65 -24.70
N GLY A 200 -17.20 42.96 -24.51
CA GLY A 200 -16.91 43.66 -23.27
C GLY A 200 -17.75 43.18 -22.08
N GLU A 201 -18.92 42.58 -22.31
CA GLU A 201 -19.76 41.98 -21.25
C GLU A 201 -19.07 40.77 -20.58
N PHE A 202 -18.11 40.15 -21.26
CA PHE A 202 -17.36 38.98 -20.79
C PHE A 202 -16.00 39.36 -20.18
N VAL A 203 -15.75 40.65 -19.97
CA VAL A 203 -14.52 41.18 -19.37
C VAL A 203 -14.88 41.85 -18.05
N ALA A 204 -14.09 41.61 -17.01
CA ALA A 204 -14.31 42.22 -15.71
C ALA A 204 -14.14 43.76 -15.79
N PRO A 205 -14.92 44.54 -15.01
CA PRO A 205 -14.91 45.99 -15.10
C PRO A 205 -13.53 46.65 -14.94
N GLU A 206 -12.63 46.03 -14.18
CA GLU A 206 -11.30 46.58 -13.91
C GLU A 206 -10.35 46.44 -15.11
N ASP A 207 -10.60 45.45 -15.98
CA ASP A 207 -9.78 45.16 -17.16
C ASP A 207 -10.42 45.68 -18.47
N LEU A 208 -11.70 46.09 -18.42
CA LEU A 208 -12.48 46.49 -19.60
C LEU A 208 -11.85 47.62 -20.41
N GLU A 209 -11.32 48.65 -19.74
CA GLU A 209 -10.79 49.86 -20.37
C GLU A 209 -9.61 49.54 -21.31
N PHE A 210 -8.63 48.76 -20.85
CA PHE A 210 -7.46 48.43 -21.68
C PHE A 210 -7.77 47.36 -22.73
N VAL A 211 -8.72 46.44 -22.48
CA VAL A 211 -9.11 45.42 -23.46
C VAL A 211 -9.82 46.06 -24.65
N ILE A 212 -10.69 47.05 -24.40
CA ILE A 212 -11.36 47.84 -25.43
C ILE A 212 -10.36 48.72 -26.21
N ASP A 213 -9.45 49.42 -25.53
CA ASP A 213 -8.38 50.20 -26.18
C ASP A 213 -7.59 49.34 -27.17
N ARG A 214 -7.15 48.15 -26.73
CA ARG A 214 -6.41 47.22 -27.58
C ARG A 214 -7.22 46.68 -28.74
N TYR A 215 -8.52 46.44 -28.57
CA TYR A 215 -9.41 46.03 -29.66
C TYR A 215 -9.49 47.09 -30.76
N HIS A 216 -9.72 48.36 -30.41
CA HIS A 216 -9.81 49.45 -31.37
C HIS A 216 -8.48 49.72 -32.09
N ARG A 217 -7.37 49.79 -31.33
CA ARG A 217 -6.04 50.01 -31.90
C ARG A 217 -5.64 48.87 -32.84
N ARG A 218 -6.00 47.62 -32.53
CA ARG A 218 -5.78 46.47 -33.42
C ARG A 218 -6.53 46.61 -34.75
N LEU A 219 -7.82 47.01 -34.70
CA LEU A 219 -8.62 47.23 -35.92
C LEU A 219 -8.11 48.38 -36.78
N ASN A 220 -7.50 49.41 -36.17
CA ASN A 220 -6.86 50.52 -36.86
C ASN A 220 -5.47 50.17 -37.43
N GLY A 221 -5.01 48.93 -37.26
CA GLY A 221 -3.72 48.46 -37.76
C GLY A 221 -2.51 48.91 -36.93
N GLU A 222 -2.74 49.38 -35.70
CA GLU A 222 -1.66 49.76 -34.78
C GLU A 222 -1.01 48.53 -34.13
N ASN A 223 0.28 48.65 -33.79
CA ASN A 223 1.04 47.58 -33.16
C ASN A 223 0.68 47.48 -31.67
N VAL A 224 -0.18 46.51 -31.32
CA VAL A 224 -0.53 46.14 -29.95
C VAL A 224 -0.15 44.69 -29.66
N PRO A 225 0.13 44.33 -28.40
CA PRO A 225 0.37 42.93 -28.03
C PRO A 225 -0.79 42.04 -28.49
N ASN A 226 -0.45 40.99 -29.23
CA ASN A 226 -1.41 39.99 -29.70
C ASN A 226 -1.71 38.93 -28.64
N GLU A 227 -1.02 38.94 -27.51
CA GLU A 227 -1.18 37.99 -26.40
C GLU A 227 -1.12 38.74 -25.06
N TYR A 228 -2.10 38.51 -24.18
CA TYR A 228 -2.17 39.12 -22.84
C TYR A 228 -3.21 38.47 -21.94
N GLU A 229 -3.07 38.70 -20.64
CA GLU A 229 -3.97 38.22 -19.59
C GLU A 229 -5.00 39.28 -19.19
N PHE A 230 -6.21 38.84 -18.86
CA PHE A 230 -7.27 39.66 -18.30
C PHE A 230 -8.26 38.79 -17.51
N HIS A 231 -9.07 39.41 -16.66
CA HIS A 231 -10.14 38.75 -15.94
C HIS A 231 -11.39 38.67 -16.81
N GLY A 232 -11.72 37.47 -17.26
CA GLY A 232 -12.99 37.17 -17.92
C GLY A 232 -14.12 37.07 -16.90
N LEU A 233 -15.32 37.53 -17.25
CA LEU A 233 -16.51 37.47 -16.42
C LEU A 233 -17.41 36.31 -16.86
N ARG A 234 -17.74 35.41 -15.94
CA ARG A 234 -18.67 34.31 -16.16
C ARG A 234 -20.12 34.74 -15.91
N LYS A 235 -21.07 33.92 -16.38
CA LYS A 235 -22.52 34.15 -16.26
C LYS A 235 -23.01 34.29 -14.81
N ASP A 236 -22.37 33.56 -13.90
CA ASP A 236 -22.67 33.58 -12.46
C ASP A 236 -22.01 34.76 -11.71
N GLY A 237 -21.31 35.63 -12.44
CA GLY A 237 -20.58 36.76 -11.89
C GLY A 237 -19.18 36.42 -11.35
N THR A 238 -18.74 35.16 -11.45
CA THR A 238 -17.37 34.77 -11.07
C THR A 238 -16.36 35.24 -12.11
N LYS A 239 -15.14 35.55 -11.66
CA LYS A 239 -14.04 35.99 -12.52
C LYS A 239 -13.08 34.83 -12.78
N ILE A 240 -12.64 34.69 -14.03
CA ILE A 240 -11.58 33.77 -14.44
C ILE A 240 -10.38 34.54 -14.95
N LEU A 241 -9.18 34.03 -14.72
CA LEU A 241 -7.99 34.61 -15.33
C LEU A 241 -7.81 33.97 -16.72
N ALA A 242 -8.03 34.75 -17.76
CA ALA A 242 -7.94 34.31 -19.15
C ALA A 242 -6.67 34.85 -19.81
N ASN A 243 -5.83 33.97 -20.35
CA ASN A 243 -4.77 34.35 -21.27
C ASN A 243 -5.30 34.26 -22.70
N MET A 244 -5.17 35.34 -23.47
CA MET A 244 -5.81 35.44 -24.78
C MET A 244 -4.83 35.85 -25.86
N LYS A 245 -4.92 35.15 -26.99
CA LYS A 245 -4.18 35.42 -28.21
C LYS A 245 -5.11 35.77 -29.36
N ILE A 246 -4.91 36.90 -30.03
CA ILE A 246 -5.82 37.44 -31.06
C ILE A 246 -5.09 37.72 -32.38
N VAL A 247 -5.73 37.39 -33.49
CA VAL A 247 -5.35 37.69 -34.87
C VAL A 247 -6.50 38.38 -35.61
N LEU A 248 -6.19 39.15 -36.67
CA LEU A 248 -7.21 39.72 -37.56
C LEU A 248 -7.50 38.77 -38.72
N ILE A 249 -8.79 38.55 -38.98
CA ILE A 249 -9.28 37.74 -40.10
C ILE A 249 -10.32 38.52 -40.91
N ASN A 250 -10.58 38.06 -42.13
CA ASN A 250 -11.74 38.51 -42.89
C ASN A 250 -12.89 37.51 -42.66
N TYR A 251 -13.97 37.96 -42.03
CA TYR A 251 -15.15 37.15 -41.71
C TYR A 251 -16.37 37.82 -42.35
N HIS A 252 -17.13 37.10 -43.18
CA HIS A 252 -18.28 37.66 -43.94
C HIS A 252 -18.00 38.99 -44.67
N GLY A 253 -16.79 39.16 -45.22
CA GLY A 253 -16.42 40.35 -46.02
C GLY A 253 -16.00 41.59 -45.21
N LYS A 254 -15.92 41.50 -43.88
CA LYS A 254 -15.45 42.56 -42.98
C LYS A 254 -14.31 42.07 -42.10
N ILE A 255 -13.46 43.00 -41.63
CA ILE A 255 -12.38 42.69 -40.69
C ILE A 255 -12.97 42.26 -39.35
N ALA A 256 -12.48 41.16 -38.80
CA ALA A 256 -12.87 40.60 -37.50
C ALA A 256 -11.62 40.18 -36.71
N SER A 257 -11.74 40.14 -35.38
CA SER A 257 -10.72 39.59 -34.48
C SER A 257 -11.06 38.15 -34.15
N MET A 258 -10.23 37.21 -34.57
CA MET A 258 -10.31 35.82 -34.12
C MET A 258 -9.30 35.61 -33.01
N GLY A 259 -9.71 34.97 -31.93
CA GLY A 259 -8.81 34.70 -30.83
C GLY A 259 -9.06 33.37 -30.16
N ILE A 260 -8.05 32.97 -29.39
CA ILE A 260 -8.08 31.83 -28.51
C ILE A 260 -7.94 32.38 -27.08
N ALA A 261 -8.84 31.99 -26.19
CA ALA A 261 -8.83 32.33 -24.77
C ALA A 261 -8.65 31.05 -23.95
N ARG A 262 -7.56 30.99 -23.19
CA ARG A 262 -7.23 29.90 -22.28
C ARG A 262 -7.52 30.32 -20.85
N ASP A 263 -8.28 29.50 -20.13
CA ASP A 263 -8.44 29.63 -18.68
C ASP A 263 -7.16 29.15 -17.98
N ILE A 264 -6.37 30.08 -17.46
CA ILE A 264 -5.14 29.79 -16.71
C ILE A 264 -5.39 29.76 -15.19
N THR A 265 -6.64 29.86 -14.75
CA THR A 265 -7.01 29.89 -13.32
C THR A 265 -6.53 28.63 -12.61
N LYS A 266 -6.71 27.44 -13.20
CA LYS A 266 -6.21 26.17 -12.64
C LYS A 266 -4.69 26.09 -12.59
N GLN A 267 -4.00 26.58 -13.61
CA GLN A 267 -2.52 26.62 -13.64
C GLN A 267 -1.99 27.53 -12.53
N LYS A 268 -2.58 28.71 -12.34
CA LYS A 268 -2.20 29.64 -11.27
C LYS A 268 -2.60 29.14 -9.87
N ILE A 269 -3.74 28.46 -9.74
CA ILE A 269 -4.13 27.79 -8.50
C ILE A 269 -3.18 26.62 -8.22
N ALA A 270 -2.75 25.86 -9.24
CA ALA A 270 -1.78 24.78 -9.08
C ALA A 270 -0.38 25.31 -8.69
N GLU A 271 0.09 26.42 -9.28
CA GLU A 271 1.33 27.10 -8.85
C GLU A 271 1.25 27.59 -7.40
N LYS A 272 0.09 28.10 -6.98
CA LYS A 272 -0.14 28.57 -5.61
C LYS A 272 -0.32 27.41 -4.63
N ALA A 273 -1.01 26.35 -5.03
CA ALA A 273 -1.15 25.10 -4.29
C ALA A 273 0.19 24.36 -4.18
N LEU A 274 1.07 24.48 -5.19
CA LEU A 274 2.45 24.00 -5.15
C LEU A 274 3.25 24.73 -4.07
N GLN A 275 3.20 26.08 -4.03
CA GLN A 275 3.82 26.83 -2.94
C GLN A 275 3.23 26.51 -1.56
N GLU A 276 1.93 26.29 -1.46
CA GLU A 276 1.25 25.94 -0.20
C GLU A 276 1.55 24.49 0.23
N SER A 277 1.65 23.55 -0.71
CA SER A 277 2.06 22.16 -0.51
C SER A 277 3.54 22.08 -0.08
N GLU A 278 4.44 22.76 -0.79
CA GLU A 278 5.85 22.89 -0.40
C GLU A 278 6.00 23.43 1.02
N LYS A 279 5.24 24.47 1.37
CA LYS A 279 5.27 25.06 2.73
C LYS A 279 4.65 24.13 3.78
N LYS A 280 3.56 23.44 3.43
CA LYS A 280 2.87 22.45 4.29
C LYS A 280 3.82 21.30 4.64
N TYR A 281 4.47 20.71 3.64
CA TYR A 281 5.33 19.56 3.87
C TYR A 281 6.73 19.92 4.38
N SER A 282 7.31 21.07 3.97
CA SER A 282 8.57 21.56 4.55
C SER A 282 8.46 21.78 6.05
N THR A 283 7.31 22.30 6.53
CA THR A 283 7.06 22.49 7.97
C THR A 283 6.94 21.16 8.73
N LEU A 284 6.38 20.12 8.11
CA LEU A 284 6.26 18.78 8.71
C LEU A 284 7.63 18.11 8.88
N VAL A 285 8.51 18.26 7.89
CA VAL A 285 9.87 17.68 7.89
C VAL A 285 10.78 18.39 8.90
N GLU A 286 10.68 19.72 9.01
CA GLU A 286 11.46 20.49 9.98
C GLU A 286 10.99 20.28 11.43
N LYS A 287 9.69 20.06 11.67
CA LYS A 287 9.14 19.94 13.04
C LYS A 287 8.96 18.50 13.55
N GLY A 288 9.38 17.49 12.80
CA GLY A 288 9.23 16.09 13.18
C GLY A 288 10.04 15.68 14.42
N ASN A 289 9.59 14.61 15.11
CA ASN A 289 10.25 14.06 16.30
C ASN A 289 11.52 13.23 16.00
N ASP A 290 11.78 12.91 14.74
CA ASP A 290 12.93 12.12 14.30
C ASP A 290 13.91 12.97 13.46
N GLY A 291 15.21 12.67 13.54
CA GLY A 291 16.23 13.30 12.71
C GLY A 291 16.14 12.81 11.27
N ILE A 292 16.11 13.69 10.29
CA ILE A 292 16.01 13.34 8.87
C ILE A 292 17.23 13.88 8.15
N VAL A 293 17.91 13.00 7.41
CA VAL A 293 19.05 13.38 6.56
C VAL A 293 18.91 12.81 5.15
N ILE A 294 19.41 13.55 4.16
CA ILE A 294 19.60 13.06 2.79
C ILE A 294 21.09 13.00 2.49
N VAL A 295 21.55 11.86 2.01
CA VAL A 295 22.94 11.58 1.65
C VAL A 295 23.03 11.34 0.15
N GLN A 296 23.85 12.12 -0.55
CA GLN A 296 24.18 11.90 -1.96
C GLN A 296 25.68 12.09 -2.18
N ASP A 297 26.27 11.26 -3.03
CA ASP A 297 27.71 11.24 -3.29
C ASP A 297 28.54 11.10 -1.98
N GLY A 298 27.99 10.38 -0.99
CA GLY A 298 28.59 10.17 0.32
C GLY A 298 28.60 11.38 1.25
N ARG A 299 27.83 12.44 0.93
CA ARG A 299 27.78 13.70 1.69
C ARG A 299 26.34 14.05 2.07
N LEU A 300 26.18 14.73 3.20
CA LEU A 300 24.88 15.25 3.65
C LEU A 300 24.43 16.40 2.74
N LYS A 301 23.28 16.24 2.10
CA LYS A 301 22.62 17.25 1.25
C LYS A 301 21.48 17.97 1.96
N PHE A 302 20.86 17.30 2.92
CA PHE A 302 19.76 17.84 3.72
C PHE A 302 19.85 17.30 5.14
N VAL A 303 19.49 18.13 6.12
CA VAL A 303 19.45 17.82 7.55
C VAL A 303 18.33 18.67 8.18
N ASN A 304 17.34 18.05 8.81
CA ASN A 304 16.28 18.79 9.53
C ASN A 304 16.72 19.28 10.92
N SER A 305 15.93 20.13 11.57
CA SER A 305 16.30 20.68 12.90
C SER A 305 16.39 19.62 14.00
N MET A 306 15.59 18.55 13.97
CA MET A 306 15.68 17.49 14.99
C MET A 306 17.04 16.78 14.96
N MET A 307 17.62 16.57 13.77
CA MET A 307 18.96 16.00 13.68
C MET A 307 20.04 16.91 14.31
N ALA A 308 19.85 18.24 14.25
CA ALA A 308 20.69 19.20 14.95
C ALA A 308 20.51 19.12 16.48
N GLU A 309 19.31 18.81 16.98
CA GLU A 309 19.05 18.59 18.42
C GLU A 309 19.67 17.29 18.92
N ILE A 310 19.48 16.17 18.23
CA ILE A 310 20.03 14.85 18.60
C ILE A 310 21.57 14.93 18.67
N THR A 311 22.21 15.57 17.70
CA THR A 311 23.68 15.54 17.57
C THR A 311 24.39 16.78 18.10
N GLY A 312 23.67 17.88 18.34
CA GLY A 312 24.25 19.17 18.76
C GLY A 312 25.02 19.92 17.67
N PHE A 313 25.01 19.45 16.42
CA PHE A 313 25.61 20.15 15.29
C PHE A 313 24.67 21.21 14.71
N LYS A 314 25.21 22.36 14.28
CA LYS A 314 24.42 23.31 13.48
C LYS A 314 24.20 22.73 12.09
N ILE A 315 23.00 22.92 11.54
CA ILE A 315 22.63 22.47 10.18
C ILE A 315 23.66 22.96 9.15
N THR A 316 24.03 24.25 9.19
CA THR A 316 25.02 24.86 8.29
C THR A 316 26.40 24.19 8.35
N ASP A 317 26.76 23.63 9.51
CA ASP A 317 28.06 23.00 9.72
C ASP A 317 28.04 21.51 9.33
N ALA A 318 26.85 20.92 9.16
CA ALA A 318 26.65 19.51 8.82
C ALA A 318 26.47 19.30 7.31
N ILE A 319 25.77 20.21 6.63
CA ILE A 319 25.56 20.14 5.17
C ILE A 319 26.90 20.14 4.43
N GLY A 320 27.04 19.25 3.45
CA GLY A 320 28.23 19.06 2.61
C GLY A 320 29.31 18.18 3.23
N LYS A 321 29.26 17.86 4.54
CA LYS A 321 30.21 16.94 5.17
C LYS A 321 29.92 15.48 4.80
N PRO A 322 30.94 14.61 4.80
CA PRO A 322 30.75 13.17 4.68
C PRO A 322 29.83 12.65 5.79
N PHE A 323 28.76 11.92 5.43
CA PHE A 323 27.82 11.40 6.44
C PHE A 323 28.51 10.43 7.42
N ILE A 324 29.57 9.76 6.96
CA ILE A 324 30.35 8.78 7.73
C ILE A 324 31.08 9.40 8.92
N ASP A 325 31.28 10.71 8.94
CA ASP A 325 31.92 11.42 10.05
C ASP A 325 31.01 11.50 11.28
N PHE A 326 29.69 11.35 11.08
CA PHE A 326 28.68 11.36 12.13
C PHE A 326 28.39 9.95 12.66
N ILE A 327 28.94 8.90 12.04
CA ILE A 327 28.75 7.51 12.48
C ILE A 327 29.84 7.12 13.47
N SER A 328 29.47 6.41 14.54
CA SER A 328 30.41 5.87 15.53
C SER A 328 31.46 4.98 14.84
N PRO A 329 32.74 5.00 15.28
CA PRO A 329 33.83 4.28 14.61
C PRO A 329 33.54 2.79 14.39
N ASP A 330 32.84 2.16 15.34
CA ASP A 330 32.49 0.74 15.33
C ASP A 330 31.54 0.37 14.17
N PHE A 331 30.73 1.32 13.72
CA PHE A 331 29.70 1.11 12.70
C PHE A 331 30.07 1.65 11.32
N LYS A 332 31.17 2.42 11.19
CA LYS A 332 31.53 3.07 9.91
C LYS A 332 31.62 2.08 8.75
N GLY A 333 32.34 0.97 8.93
CA GLY A 333 32.49 -0.04 7.87
C GLY A 333 31.16 -0.66 7.44
N PHE A 334 30.31 -1.00 8.42
CA PHE A 334 29.00 -1.59 8.19
C PHE A 334 28.04 -0.65 7.46
N VAL A 335 27.93 0.60 7.94
CA VAL A 335 27.04 1.60 7.34
C VAL A 335 27.51 1.98 5.94
N LEU A 336 28.82 2.17 5.74
CA LEU A 336 29.38 2.49 4.42
C LEU A 336 29.14 1.36 3.41
N ALA A 337 29.25 0.10 3.84
CA ALA A 337 28.95 -1.05 2.98
C ALA A 337 27.46 -1.11 2.60
N ARG A 338 26.55 -0.88 3.56
CA ARG A 338 25.11 -0.83 3.27
C ARG A 338 24.74 0.33 2.35
N TYR A 339 25.28 1.52 2.60
CA TYR A 339 25.11 2.68 1.72
C TYR A 339 25.54 2.34 0.28
N LYS A 340 26.73 1.78 0.08
CA LYS A 340 27.23 1.42 -1.27
C LYS A 340 26.33 0.42 -1.99
N ARG A 341 25.88 -0.62 -1.29
CA ARG A 341 24.99 -1.66 -1.83
C ARG A 341 23.61 -1.08 -2.17
N ARG A 342 23.08 -0.22 -1.30
CA ARG A 342 21.82 0.50 -1.55
C ARG A 342 21.93 1.44 -2.75
N MET A 343 23.03 2.17 -2.89
CA MET A 343 23.31 3.00 -4.08
C MET A 343 23.49 2.17 -5.36
N ALA A 344 23.88 0.91 -5.24
CA ALA A 344 23.94 -0.03 -6.36
C ALA A 344 22.58 -0.68 -6.70
N GLY A 345 21.50 -0.29 -5.99
CA GLY A 345 20.16 -0.84 -6.18
C GLY A 345 19.98 -2.26 -5.62
N GLU A 346 20.91 -2.73 -4.78
CA GLU A 346 20.75 -4.01 -4.11
C GLU A 346 19.71 -3.92 -2.99
N ASP A 347 18.99 -5.02 -2.76
CA ASP A 347 18.07 -5.14 -1.64
C ASP A 347 18.85 -5.23 -0.32
N VAL A 348 18.69 -4.20 0.53
CA VAL A 348 19.38 -4.05 1.81
C VAL A 348 18.34 -3.69 2.87
N PRO A 349 18.35 -4.33 4.05
CA PRO A 349 17.42 -3.98 5.11
C PRO A 349 17.45 -2.47 5.43
N ASN A 350 16.27 -1.85 5.33
CA ASN A 350 16.13 -0.40 5.54
C ASN A 350 16.41 0.00 6.98
N LYS A 351 16.07 -0.88 7.93
CA LYS A 351 16.19 -0.64 9.36
C LYS A 351 17.48 -1.22 9.95
N CYS A 352 18.18 -0.45 10.78
CA CYS A 352 19.26 -0.93 11.65
C CYS A 352 19.45 -0.05 12.88
N GLU A 353 19.98 -0.64 13.94
CA GLU A 353 20.44 0.10 15.12
C GLU A 353 21.95 0.30 15.01
N ILE A 354 22.41 1.55 15.15
CA ILE A 354 23.83 1.91 15.09
C ILE A 354 24.14 3.01 16.12
N GLY A 355 25.43 3.27 16.34
CA GLY A 355 25.88 4.45 17.09
C GLY A 355 26.18 5.63 16.15
N ILE A 356 25.75 6.84 16.53
CA ILE A 356 26.19 8.11 15.92
C ILE A 356 26.95 8.97 16.93
N ILE A 357 27.77 9.91 16.46
CA ILE A 357 28.60 10.77 17.30
C ILE A 357 28.03 12.18 17.34
N SER A 358 27.84 12.73 18.54
CA SER A 358 27.47 14.13 18.76
C SER A 358 28.69 15.08 18.66
N LYS A 359 28.44 16.39 18.65
CA LYS A 359 29.48 17.43 18.57
C LYS A 359 30.51 17.37 19.71
N ASP A 360 30.10 16.94 20.90
CA ASP A 360 30.93 16.74 22.08
C ASP A 360 31.58 15.34 22.15
N GLY A 361 31.39 14.50 21.14
CA GLY A 361 32.06 13.19 21.01
C GLY A 361 31.35 12.02 21.69
N LYS A 362 30.12 12.20 22.17
CA LYS A 362 29.32 11.13 22.79
C LYS A 362 28.76 10.19 21.72
N ASN A 363 28.78 8.89 21.99
CA ASN A 363 28.12 7.88 21.16
C ASN A 363 26.63 7.79 21.56
N ILE A 364 25.74 8.03 20.60
CA ILE A 364 24.29 8.01 20.77
C ILE A 364 23.75 6.79 20.01
N PRO A 365 23.11 5.82 20.69
CA PRO A 365 22.46 4.71 20.02
C PRO A 365 21.22 5.22 19.30
N VAL A 366 21.17 5.01 17.99
CA VAL A 366 20.06 5.40 17.13
C VAL A 366 19.56 4.23 16.33
N GLU A 367 18.25 4.20 16.11
CA GLU A 367 17.61 3.39 15.10
C GLU A 367 17.54 4.20 13.81
N ILE A 368 18.14 3.69 12.75
CA ILE A 368 18.13 4.30 11.44
C ILE A 368 17.23 3.47 10.53
N ASN A 369 16.25 4.14 9.92
CA ASN A 369 15.51 3.64 8.78
C ASN A 369 15.95 4.39 7.52
N ALA A 370 16.74 3.73 6.68
CA ALA A 370 17.33 4.30 5.49
C ALA A 370 16.76 3.67 4.22
N SER A 371 16.32 4.52 3.30
CA SER A 371 15.67 4.15 2.04
C SER A 371 16.39 4.80 0.86
N LEU A 372 16.35 4.13 -0.29
CA LEU A 372 16.85 4.68 -1.54
C LEU A 372 15.79 5.62 -2.10
N ILE A 373 16.19 6.86 -2.37
CA ILE A 373 15.35 7.88 -3.00
C ILE A 373 16.06 8.45 -4.23
N GLU A 374 15.33 9.18 -5.04
CA GLU A 374 15.89 10.06 -6.06
C GLU A 374 16.00 11.48 -5.48
N TYR A 375 17.13 12.14 -5.70
CA TYR A 375 17.38 13.51 -5.25
C TYR A 375 18.24 14.24 -6.29
N ASP A 376 17.82 15.40 -6.78
CA ASP A 376 18.49 16.12 -7.88
C ASP A 376 18.73 15.19 -9.11
N GLY A 377 17.74 14.34 -9.44
CA GLY A 377 17.79 13.42 -10.59
C GLY A 377 18.86 12.32 -10.51
N ARG A 378 19.43 12.06 -9.32
CA ARG A 378 20.42 11.00 -9.08
C ARG A 378 20.10 10.22 -7.80
N PRO A 379 20.48 8.94 -7.71
CA PRO A 379 20.24 8.13 -6.51
C PRO A 379 20.82 8.76 -5.25
N ALA A 380 20.04 8.81 -4.19
CA ALA A 380 20.43 9.29 -2.87
C ALA A 380 19.82 8.42 -1.78
N GLU A 381 20.41 8.44 -0.59
CA GLU A 381 19.88 7.76 0.58
C GLU A 381 19.16 8.76 1.48
N MET A 382 17.91 8.49 1.82
CA MET A 382 17.22 9.19 2.89
C MET A 382 17.27 8.33 4.15
N ALA A 383 17.76 8.88 5.25
CA ALA A 383 17.82 8.21 6.54
C ALA A 383 17.00 8.96 7.58
N ILE A 384 16.02 8.26 8.17
CA ILE A 384 15.27 8.66 9.36
C ILE A 384 16.02 8.09 10.57
N ILE A 385 16.37 8.94 11.52
CA ILE A 385 17.27 8.65 12.64
C ILE A 385 16.52 8.95 13.93
N ARG A 386 16.25 7.88 14.69
CA ARG A 386 15.54 7.94 15.96
C ARG A 386 16.49 7.64 17.11
N ASP A 387 16.51 8.50 18.12
CA ASP A 387 17.25 8.21 19.36
C ASP A 387 16.55 7.10 20.15
N ILE A 388 17.27 6.00 20.42
CA ILE A 388 16.76 4.83 21.15
C ILE A 388 17.45 4.63 22.50
N THR A 389 18.08 5.68 23.04
CA THR A 389 18.81 5.62 24.30
C THR A 389 17.95 5.09 25.45
N GLU A 390 16.73 5.61 25.62
CA GLU A 390 15.81 5.18 26.68
C GLU A 390 15.39 3.71 26.50
N ARG A 391 15.04 3.31 25.27
CA ARG A 391 14.66 1.92 24.95
C ARG A 391 15.78 0.94 25.30
N LYS A 392 17.03 1.25 24.95
CA LYS A 392 18.20 0.40 25.26
C LYS A 392 18.47 0.26 26.75
N GLN A 393 18.17 1.29 27.55
CA GLN A 393 18.28 1.21 29.00
C GLN A 393 17.22 0.27 29.60
N VAL A 394 15.99 0.32 29.10
CA VAL A 394 14.88 -0.55 29.54
C VAL A 394 15.10 -2.00 29.10
N GLU A 395 15.47 -2.25 27.84
CA GLU A 395 15.76 -3.61 27.32
C GLU A 395 16.86 -4.30 28.14
N LYS A 396 17.91 -3.57 28.51
CA LYS A 396 19.01 -4.09 29.34
C LYS A 396 18.56 -4.43 30.76
N ALA A 397 17.71 -3.59 31.36
CA ALA A 397 17.14 -3.83 32.68
C ALA A 397 16.21 -5.06 32.67
N LEU A 398 15.34 -5.16 31.65
CA LEU A 398 14.42 -6.28 31.47
C LEU A 398 15.15 -7.60 31.19
N GLY A 399 16.14 -7.62 30.30
CA GLY A 399 16.92 -8.82 29.99
C GLY A 399 17.68 -9.37 31.21
N SER A 400 18.19 -8.48 32.07
CA SER A 400 18.85 -8.88 33.31
C SER A 400 17.86 -9.49 34.32
N ALA A 401 16.63 -8.98 34.39
CA ALA A 401 15.58 -9.49 35.26
C ALA A 401 15.01 -10.84 34.76
N ILE A 402 14.78 -10.97 33.45
CA ILE A 402 14.27 -12.21 32.81
C ILE A 402 15.27 -13.35 32.98
N ALA A 403 16.56 -13.12 32.69
CA ALA A 403 17.59 -14.16 32.83
C ALA A 403 17.67 -14.71 34.26
N ARG A 404 17.51 -13.84 35.27
CA ARG A 404 17.54 -14.23 36.69
C ARG A 404 16.29 -15.02 37.10
N ALA A 405 15.12 -14.66 36.57
CA ALA A 405 13.88 -15.41 36.82
C ALA A 405 13.84 -16.75 36.08
N GLU A 406 14.33 -16.81 34.84
CA GLU A 406 14.38 -18.04 34.03
C GLU A 406 15.37 -19.06 34.60
N GLU A 407 16.55 -18.64 35.06
CA GLU A 407 17.52 -19.55 35.66
C GLU A 407 16.93 -20.28 36.87
N GLU A 408 16.21 -19.55 37.73
CA GLU A 408 15.67 -20.11 38.97
C GLU A 408 14.39 -20.94 38.73
N LYS A 409 13.56 -20.54 37.74
CA LYS A 409 12.44 -21.34 37.25
C LYS A 409 12.90 -22.65 36.59
N ASN A 410 13.97 -22.61 35.79
CA ASN A 410 14.52 -23.78 35.11
C ASN A 410 15.06 -24.82 36.11
N LYS A 411 15.70 -24.38 37.20
CA LYS A 411 16.14 -25.29 38.29
C LYS A 411 14.95 -26.00 38.96
N SER A 412 13.85 -25.30 39.17
CA SER A 412 12.63 -25.86 39.79
C SER A 412 11.86 -26.79 38.85
N ASN A 413 11.74 -26.43 37.57
CA ASN A 413 11.07 -27.25 36.55
C ASN A 413 11.84 -28.52 36.18
N ALA A 414 13.18 -28.47 36.14
CA ALA A 414 14.00 -29.64 35.82
C ALA A 414 13.80 -30.81 36.81
N ILE A 415 13.50 -30.49 38.07
CA ILE A 415 13.20 -31.49 39.11
C ILE A 415 11.83 -32.15 38.89
N ILE A 416 10.86 -31.41 38.32
CA ILE A 416 9.46 -31.87 38.12
C ILE A 416 9.25 -32.58 36.77
N SER A 417 9.90 -32.11 35.71
CA SER A 417 9.77 -32.67 34.35
C SER A 417 10.42 -34.04 34.15
N ALA A 418 11.23 -34.51 35.10
CA ALA A 418 11.77 -35.87 35.05
C ALA A 418 10.70 -36.98 35.18
N ILE A 419 9.41 -36.63 35.41
CA ILE A 419 8.29 -37.56 35.61
C ILE A 419 7.33 -37.49 34.39
N GLY A 420 7.24 -38.57 33.60
CA GLY A 420 6.59 -38.61 32.27
C GLY A 420 5.06 -38.77 32.21
N ASP A 421 4.32 -38.35 33.24
CA ASP A 421 2.85 -38.40 33.27
C ASP A 421 2.27 -37.02 33.62
N GLY A 422 1.01 -36.74 33.27
CA GLY A 422 0.35 -35.50 33.71
C GLY A 422 0.11 -35.53 35.21
N ILE A 423 0.46 -34.48 35.96
CA ILE A 423 0.30 -34.36 37.41
C ILE A 423 -0.56 -33.14 37.75
N ILE A 424 -1.46 -33.29 38.72
CA ILE A 424 -2.30 -32.27 39.33
C ILE A 424 -2.14 -32.34 40.85
N ILE A 425 -2.04 -31.22 41.56
CA ILE A 425 -2.18 -31.14 43.03
C ILE A 425 -3.45 -30.35 43.34
N GLN A 426 -4.18 -30.78 44.37
CA GLN A 426 -5.47 -30.21 44.76
C GLN A 426 -5.50 -30.03 46.27
N ASP A 427 -6.05 -28.96 46.81
CA ASP A 427 -6.21 -28.79 48.26
C ASP A 427 -7.28 -29.74 48.85
N THR A 428 -7.49 -29.71 50.17
CA THR A 428 -8.51 -30.53 50.86
C THR A 428 -9.94 -30.21 50.45
N ASP A 429 -10.17 -29.08 49.80
CA ASP A 429 -11.46 -28.66 49.25
C ASP A 429 -11.56 -28.96 47.74
N TYR A 430 -10.65 -29.78 47.20
CA TYR A 430 -10.60 -30.26 45.81
C TYR A 430 -10.32 -29.18 44.76
N LYS A 431 -9.76 -28.06 45.18
CA LYS A 431 -9.33 -26.98 44.30
C LYS A 431 -7.95 -27.30 43.76
N ILE A 432 -7.78 -27.28 42.45
CA ILE A 432 -6.51 -27.54 41.79
C ILE A 432 -5.56 -26.40 42.14
N THR A 433 -4.41 -26.73 42.70
CA THR A 433 -3.40 -25.74 43.11
C THR A 433 -2.14 -25.82 42.29
N TYR A 434 -1.91 -26.92 41.57
CA TYR A 434 -0.74 -27.08 40.71
C TYR A 434 -1.00 -28.10 39.60
N GLN A 435 -0.39 -27.88 38.43
CA GLN A 435 -0.33 -28.83 37.32
C GLN A 435 1.04 -28.81 36.65
N ASN A 436 1.54 -29.97 36.25
CA ASN A 436 2.78 -30.04 35.48
C ASN A 436 2.54 -29.85 33.96
N GLN A 437 3.64 -29.72 33.20
CA GLN A 437 3.56 -29.47 31.77
C GLN A 437 2.77 -30.53 31.01
N ILE A 438 2.98 -31.82 31.28
CA ILE A 438 2.27 -32.90 30.59
C ILE A 438 0.76 -32.83 30.86
N GLN A 439 0.34 -32.42 32.06
CA GLN A 439 -1.07 -32.25 32.38
C GLN A 439 -1.69 -31.04 31.67
N ASN A 440 -0.92 -29.95 31.60
CA ASN A 440 -1.32 -28.74 30.89
C ASN A 440 -1.43 -29.01 29.38
N ASP A 441 -0.53 -29.82 28.83
CA ASP A 441 -0.55 -30.23 27.42
C ASP A 441 -1.82 -31.01 27.08
N LEU A 442 -2.34 -31.80 28.04
CA LEU A 442 -3.52 -32.64 27.81
C LEU A 442 -4.86 -31.93 28.08
N PHE A 443 -4.96 -31.05 29.08
CA PHE A 443 -6.26 -30.48 29.51
C PHE A 443 -6.23 -28.98 29.82
N GLY A 444 -5.14 -28.31 29.49
CA GLY A 444 -4.88 -26.94 29.86
C GLY A 444 -4.54 -26.77 31.34
N ASP A 445 -3.99 -25.61 31.66
CA ASP A 445 -3.79 -25.16 33.03
C ASP A 445 -5.14 -24.77 33.64
N ARG A 446 -5.52 -25.47 34.71
CA ARG A 446 -6.77 -25.33 35.47
C ARG A 446 -6.49 -25.09 36.95
N VAL A 447 -5.29 -24.62 37.27
CA VAL A 447 -4.92 -24.18 38.61
C VAL A 447 -5.86 -23.05 39.05
N GLY A 448 -6.35 -23.16 40.28
CA GLY A 448 -7.34 -22.27 40.90
C GLY A 448 -8.78 -22.76 40.81
N GLU A 449 -9.09 -23.82 40.07
CA GLU A 449 -10.47 -24.28 39.90
C GLU A 449 -10.80 -25.53 40.72
N TYR A 450 -12.08 -25.72 41.07
CA TYR A 450 -12.52 -26.95 41.72
C TYR A 450 -12.53 -28.09 40.71
N CYS A 451 -11.71 -29.12 40.94
CA CYS A 451 -11.50 -30.23 40.01
C CYS A 451 -12.80 -30.86 39.49
N TYR A 452 -13.80 -31.00 40.35
CA TYR A 452 -15.08 -31.63 40.00
C TYR A 452 -15.99 -30.71 39.16
N LYS A 453 -15.80 -29.39 39.24
CA LYS A 453 -16.40 -28.41 38.31
C LYS A 453 -15.64 -28.42 37.00
N THR A 454 -14.33 -28.28 37.05
CA THR A 454 -13.45 -28.17 35.87
C THR A 454 -13.49 -29.39 34.96
N TYR A 455 -13.16 -30.55 35.50
CA TYR A 455 -13.01 -31.79 34.71
C TYR A 455 -14.24 -32.68 34.79
N GLY A 456 -15.10 -32.44 35.78
CA GLY A 456 -16.32 -33.20 36.05
C GLY A 456 -17.59 -32.56 35.51
N ASP A 457 -17.60 -31.25 35.31
CA ASP A 457 -18.73 -30.38 34.97
C ASP A 457 -19.94 -30.57 35.90
N LYS A 458 -19.66 -30.56 37.22
CA LYS A 458 -20.62 -30.80 38.29
C LYS A 458 -20.44 -29.81 39.43
N ASP A 459 -21.52 -29.46 40.12
CA ASP A 459 -21.47 -28.57 41.29
C ASP A 459 -21.07 -29.27 42.59
N THR A 460 -20.96 -30.60 42.58
CA THR A 460 -20.50 -31.41 43.71
C THR A 460 -19.50 -32.46 43.23
N ILE A 461 -18.72 -32.99 44.17
CA ILE A 461 -17.66 -33.96 43.90
C ILE A 461 -18.19 -35.12 43.03
N CYS A 462 -17.42 -35.48 42.01
CA CYS A 462 -17.80 -36.55 41.09
C CYS A 462 -18.08 -37.85 41.86
N LYS A 463 -19.21 -38.49 41.59
CA LYS A 463 -19.55 -39.80 42.18
C LYS A 463 -18.45 -40.81 41.86
N GLY A 464 -17.79 -41.36 42.89
CA GLY A 464 -16.66 -42.28 42.76
C GLY A 464 -15.31 -41.60 42.46
N CYS A 465 -15.15 -40.31 42.80
CA CYS A 465 -13.91 -39.56 42.56
C CYS A 465 -12.70 -40.20 43.27
N PRO A 466 -11.61 -40.54 42.55
CA PRO A 466 -10.40 -41.10 43.17
C PRO A 466 -9.74 -40.18 44.20
N VAL A 467 -9.84 -38.85 44.02
CA VAL A 467 -9.24 -37.84 44.91
C VAL A 467 -9.94 -37.77 46.27
N GLU A 468 -11.27 -37.76 46.24
CA GLU A 468 -12.13 -37.77 47.44
C GLU A 468 -11.86 -38.99 48.32
N LEU A 469 -11.73 -40.16 47.70
CA LEU A 469 -11.46 -41.39 48.41
C LEU A 469 -10.07 -41.33 49.08
N SER A 470 -9.08 -40.77 48.39
CA SER A 470 -7.70 -40.62 48.86
C SER A 470 -7.55 -39.68 50.06
N LEU A 471 -8.27 -38.55 50.04
CA LEU A 471 -8.25 -37.56 51.13
C LEU A 471 -8.98 -38.03 52.39
N LYS A 472 -9.99 -38.91 52.26
CA LYS A 472 -10.76 -39.45 53.39
C LYS A 472 -10.07 -40.58 54.13
N ASP A 473 -9.47 -41.53 53.42
CA ASP A 473 -8.86 -42.72 54.02
C ASP A 473 -7.32 -42.65 54.11
N GLY A 474 -6.71 -41.63 53.49
CA GLY A 474 -5.27 -41.42 53.44
C GLY A 474 -4.50 -42.36 52.50
N LYS A 475 -5.18 -43.07 51.57
CA LYS A 475 -4.62 -44.09 50.64
C LYS A 475 -4.74 -43.66 49.15
N ILE A 476 -4.39 -44.52 48.18
CA ILE A 476 -4.24 -44.19 46.73
C ILE A 476 -5.33 -44.85 45.82
N HIS A 477 -5.85 -44.19 44.74
CA HIS A 477 -7.02 -44.64 43.89
C HIS A 477 -6.95 -44.30 42.33
N ARG A 478 -7.74 -44.92 41.37
CA ARG A 478 -7.66 -44.79 39.85
C ARG A 478 -9.00 -44.82 38.98
N ALA A 479 -9.11 -44.23 37.73
CA ALA A 479 -10.31 -44.20 36.78
C ALA A 479 -10.10 -43.72 35.25
N GLU A 480 -11.09 -43.80 34.29
CA GLU A 480 -11.02 -43.39 32.82
C GLU A 480 -12.21 -42.53 32.24
N LYS A 481 -12.05 -41.74 31.13
CA LYS A 481 -13.09 -40.84 30.52
C LYS A 481 -12.89 -40.39 29.04
N LYS A 482 -13.98 -40.27 28.24
CA LYS A 482 -14.04 -39.63 26.90
C LYS A 482 -14.22 -38.11 27.02
N VAL A 483 -13.41 -37.32 26.30
CA VAL A 483 -13.37 -35.86 26.45
C VAL A 483 -13.26 -35.18 25.08
N VAL A 484 -14.26 -34.39 24.72
CA VAL A 484 -14.16 -33.52 23.53
C VAL A 484 -13.18 -32.41 23.87
N THR A 485 -12.04 -32.37 23.19
CA THR A 485 -11.04 -31.31 23.35
C THR A 485 -11.08 -30.39 22.13
N ASP A 486 -10.35 -29.28 22.18
CA ASP A 486 -10.18 -28.39 21.04
C ASP A 486 -9.43 -29.08 19.86
N GLY A 487 -8.77 -30.20 20.17
CA GLY A 487 -8.12 -31.18 19.29
C GLY A 487 -9.07 -31.98 18.38
N GLY A 488 -10.38 -31.81 18.54
CA GLY A 488 -11.37 -32.82 18.14
C GLY A 488 -11.62 -33.81 19.28
N THR A 489 -12.39 -34.87 19.04
CA THR A 489 -12.80 -35.77 20.15
C THR A 489 -11.63 -36.65 20.66
N SER A 490 -11.21 -36.43 21.92
CA SER A 490 -10.11 -37.10 22.65
C SER A 490 -10.57 -38.05 23.77
N TYR A 491 -9.70 -38.90 24.34
CA TYR A 491 -10.10 -39.92 25.35
C TYR A 491 -8.93 -40.22 26.37
N PHE A 492 -9.18 -40.43 27.69
CA PHE A 492 -8.14 -40.31 28.77
C PHE A 492 -8.26 -41.19 30.08
N GLU A 493 -7.18 -41.40 30.89
CA GLU A 493 -7.04 -42.25 32.15
C GLU A 493 -6.40 -41.50 33.40
N PHE A 494 -6.72 -41.82 34.69
CA PHE A 494 -6.37 -41.06 35.96
C PHE A 494 -5.93 -41.87 37.25
N THR A 495 -4.98 -41.41 38.14
CA THR A 495 -4.51 -41.98 39.48
C THR A 495 -4.35 -40.93 40.63
N THR A 496 -4.48 -41.18 41.97
CA THR A 496 -4.38 -40.12 43.05
C THR A 496 -3.83 -40.54 44.47
N SER A 497 -3.13 -39.65 45.23
CA SER A 497 -2.48 -39.82 46.59
C SER A 497 -2.52 -38.56 47.52
N PRO A 498 -2.41 -38.59 48.88
CA PRO A 498 -2.50 -37.40 49.78
C PRO A 498 -1.16 -36.74 50.21
N LEU A 499 -1.16 -35.43 50.47
CA LEU A 499 -0.05 -34.53 50.87
C LEU A 499 -0.27 -33.93 52.28
N ARG A 500 0.78 -33.75 53.10
CA ARG A 500 0.69 -33.33 54.52
C ARG A 500 1.55 -32.11 54.86
N ASP A 501 1.16 -31.32 55.87
CA ASP A 501 1.95 -30.20 56.43
C ASP A 501 2.97 -30.65 57.49
N SER A 502 3.80 -29.70 57.94
CA SER A 502 4.86 -29.91 58.94
C SER A 502 4.35 -30.30 60.34
N THR A 503 3.03 -30.26 60.55
CA THR A 503 2.34 -30.70 61.78
C THR A 503 1.69 -32.08 61.63
N GLY A 504 1.76 -32.70 60.45
CA GLY A 504 1.28 -34.06 60.14
C GLY A 504 -0.13 -34.14 59.55
N ASN A 505 -0.81 -33.00 59.36
CA ASN A 505 -2.19 -32.95 58.86
C ASN A 505 -2.22 -33.06 57.33
N ILE A 506 -3.23 -33.73 56.77
CA ILE A 506 -3.41 -33.78 55.30
C ILE A 506 -3.88 -32.41 54.82
N ILE A 507 -3.17 -31.83 53.86
CA ILE A 507 -3.42 -30.49 53.32
C ILE A 507 -3.78 -30.48 51.82
N ALA A 508 -3.51 -31.56 51.10
CA ALA A 508 -3.78 -31.64 49.66
C ALA A 508 -3.76 -33.09 49.12
N GLY A 509 -4.17 -33.31 47.88
CA GLY A 509 -4.11 -34.58 47.14
C GLY A 509 -3.50 -34.40 45.74
N ILE A 510 -2.66 -35.34 45.32
CA ILE A 510 -1.89 -35.35 44.07
C ILE A 510 -2.46 -36.40 43.11
N LYS A 511 -2.87 -36.00 41.89
CA LYS A 511 -3.52 -36.82 40.84
C LYS A 511 -2.69 -36.88 39.54
N VAL A 512 -2.71 -38.00 38.80
CA VAL A 512 -1.88 -38.27 37.59
C VAL A 512 -2.72 -38.72 36.36
N VAL A 513 -2.45 -38.33 35.07
CA VAL A 513 -3.35 -38.47 33.86
C VAL A 513 -2.69 -38.78 32.46
N ARG A 514 -3.41 -39.42 31.46
CA ARG A 514 -2.91 -39.90 30.09
C ARG A 514 -3.96 -39.90 28.88
N ASP A 515 -3.63 -39.70 27.55
CA ASP A 515 -4.51 -39.48 26.29
C ASP A 515 -4.43 -40.48 25.05
N ILE A 516 -5.44 -40.52 24.14
CA ILE A 516 -5.61 -41.38 22.90
C ILE A 516 -6.46 -40.82 21.64
N THR A 517 -6.16 -39.69 20.92
CA THR A 517 -7.08 -38.90 19.99
C THR A 517 -7.07 -38.98 18.42
N ASP A 518 -5.95 -38.93 17.68
CA ASP A 518 -5.78 -38.55 16.21
C ASP A 518 -6.78 -39.06 15.15
N ARG A 519 -7.57 -40.04 15.49
CA ARG A 519 -8.57 -40.71 14.66
C ARG A 519 -9.73 -39.82 14.14
N ARG A 520 -9.86 -38.52 14.48
CA ARG A 520 -11.14 -37.74 14.37
C ARG A 520 -11.22 -36.52 13.41
N ARG A 521 -10.16 -36.09 12.69
CA ARG A 521 -10.05 -34.71 12.11
C ARG A 521 -10.00 -34.52 10.58
N ALA A 522 -10.18 -35.53 9.75
CA ALA A 522 -10.06 -35.38 8.29
C ALA A 522 -11.24 -34.63 7.60
N GLU A 523 -12.33 -34.29 8.30
CA GLU A 523 -13.62 -33.93 7.71
C GLU A 523 -13.85 -32.41 7.44
N GLU A 524 -13.02 -31.49 7.95
CA GLU A 524 -13.33 -30.04 7.96
C GLU A 524 -12.80 -29.18 6.78
N LYS A 525 -11.82 -29.66 6.02
CA LYS A 525 -11.12 -28.91 4.94
C LYS A 525 -11.99 -28.47 3.73
N ILE A 526 -13.24 -28.90 3.64
CA ILE A 526 -14.11 -28.69 2.46
C ILE A 526 -14.76 -27.29 2.43
N ARG A 527 -14.93 -26.61 3.58
CA ARG A 527 -15.74 -25.37 3.68
C ARG A 527 -15.07 -24.07 3.22
N GLU A 528 -13.76 -24.06 2.95
CA GLU A 528 -13.00 -22.83 2.66
C GLU A 528 -13.02 -22.42 1.17
N ALA A 529 -13.19 -23.36 0.25
CA ALA A 529 -13.16 -23.08 -1.19
C ALA A 529 -14.38 -22.28 -1.70
N GLU A 530 -15.52 -22.30 -0.98
CA GLU A 530 -16.78 -21.68 -1.44
C GLU A 530 -16.78 -20.14 -1.42
N ARG A 531 -16.03 -19.50 -0.51
CA ARG A 531 -16.06 -18.04 -0.32
C ARG A 531 -15.34 -17.24 -1.43
N PHE A 532 -14.40 -17.87 -2.13
CA PHE A 532 -13.58 -17.20 -3.15
C PHE A 532 -14.36 -16.88 -4.44
N LEU A 533 -15.30 -17.76 -4.84
CA LEU A 533 -16.03 -17.63 -6.11
C LEU A 533 -17.09 -16.52 -6.12
N GLU A 534 -17.63 -16.13 -4.96
CA GLU A 534 -18.69 -15.11 -4.87
C GLU A 534 -18.19 -13.68 -5.17
N SER A 535 -16.91 -13.41 -4.91
CA SER A 535 -16.33 -12.07 -5.09
C SER A 535 -16.20 -11.67 -6.58
N ILE A 536 -15.90 -12.62 -7.46
CA ILE A 536 -15.67 -12.36 -8.89
C ILE A 536 -16.96 -11.93 -9.59
N PHE A 537 -18.07 -12.62 -9.31
CA PHE A 537 -19.35 -12.43 -10.01
C PHE A 537 -19.99 -11.05 -9.78
N ALA A 538 -19.73 -10.40 -8.64
CA ALA A 538 -20.31 -9.11 -8.28
C ALA A 538 -19.68 -7.90 -8.99
N SER A 539 -18.53 -8.07 -9.64
CA SER A 539 -17.67 -6.95 -10.10
C SER A 539 -17.88 -6.48 -11.55
N ILE A 540 -18.71 -7.18 -12.34
CA ILE A 540 -18.82 -6.96 -13.81
C ILE A 540 -19.83 -5.83 -14.15
N GLN A 541 -19.44 -4.93 -15.06
CA GLN A 541 -20.13 -3.64 -15.37
C GLN A 541 -21.13 -3.68 -16.54
N ASP A 542 -21.26 -4.82 -17.21
CA ASP A 542 -22.35 -5.08 -18.17
C ASP A 542 -23.43 -5.95 -17.52
N GLY A 543 -24.65 -5.93 -18.04
CA GLY A 543 -25.72 -6.78 -17.53
C GLY A 543 -25.43 -8.26 -17.82
N ILE A 544 -25.21 -9.07 -16.77
CA ILE A 544 -25.05 -10.53 -16.87
C ILE A 544 -26.20 -11.22 -16.13
N GLY A 545 -26.97 -11.99 -16.89
CA GLY A 545 -27.99 -12.89 -16.37
C GLY A 545 -27.61 -14.34 -16.64
N ILE A 546 -27.70 -15.20 -15.64
CA ILE A 546 -27.65 -16.66 -15.81
C ILE A 546 -29.08 -17.16 -15.71
N ILE A 547 -29.54 -17.80 -16.78
CA ILE A 547 -30.89 -18.31 -16.90
C ILE A 547 -30.89 -19.83 -17.08
N ASP A 548 -31.91 -20.49 -16.55
CA ASP A 548 -32.11 -21.93 -16.79
C ASP A 548 -32.74 -22.19 -18.16
N LYS A 549 -32.86 -23.48 -18.51
CA LYS A 549 -33.48 -23.96 -19.74
C LYS A 549 -34.95 -23.54 -19.93
N ASP A 550 -35.63 -23.16 -18.84
CA ASP A 550 -37.01 -22.70 -18.82
C ASP A 550 -37.09 -21.15 -18.80
N MET A 551 -35.95 -20.48 -18.97
CA MET A 551 -35.71 -19.02 -19.01
C MET A 551 -36.02 -18.28 -17.70
N ASN A 552 -35.97 -19.00 -16.57
CA ASN A 552 -35.97 -18.35 -15.27
C ASN A 552 -34.57 -17.83 -14.97
N ILE A 553 -34.50 -16.62 -14.42
CA ILE A 553 -33.24 -16.03 -14.00
C ILE A 553 -32.79 -16.70 -12.70
N ILE A 554 -31.70 -17.47 -12.75
CA ILE A 554 -31.10 -18.19 -11.61
C ILE A 554 -30.19 -17.26 -10.80
N ARG A 555 -29.45 -16.40 -11.49
CA ARG A 555 -28.50 -15.48 -10.87
C ARG A 555 -28.28 -14.28 -11.77
N THR A 556 -28.11 -13.10 -11.19
CA THR A 556 -27.72 -11.90 -11.94
C THR A 556 -26.65 -11.14 -11.19
N ASN A 557 -25.82 -10.41 -11.93
CA ASN A 557 -24.91 -9.47 -11.32
C ASN A 557 -25.63 -8.15 -10.96
N PRO A 558 -25.08 -7.35 -10.03
CA PRO A 558 -25.72 -6.10 -9.58
C PRO A 558 -26.01 -5.08 -10.70
N THR A 559 -25.31 -5.13 -11.81
CA THR A 559 -25.49 -4.23 -12.96
C THR A 559 -26.81 -4.49 -13.70
N ALA A 560 -27.17 -5.76 -13.90
CA ALA A 560 -28.46 -6.12 -14.50
C ALA A 560 -29.63 -5.62 -13.64
N GLU A 561 -29.51 -5.70 -12.30
CA GLU A 561 -30.51 -5.18 -11.36
C GLU A 561 -30.66 -3.64 -11.42
N LYS A 562 -29.56 -2.91 -11.69
CA LYS A 562 -29.59 -1.45 -11.86
C LYS A 562 -30.25 -0.97 -13.15
N TRP A 563 -30.15 -1.74 -14.23
CA TRP A 563 -30.77 -1.39 -15.52
C TRP A 563 -32.28 -1.60 -15.51
N TYR A 564 -32.76 -2.51 -14.65
CA TYR A 564 -34.19 -2.78 -14.46
C TYR A 564 -34.60 -2.60 -13.00
N PRO A 565 -34.37 -1.42 -12.40
CA PRO A 565 -34.48 -1.21 -10.96
C PRO A 565 -35.91 -1.33 -10.45
N HIS A 566 -36.88 -1.21 -11.35
CA HIS A 566 -38.31 -1.26 -11.05
C HIS A 566 -38.85 -2.70 -10.93
N ASN A 567 -38.04 -3.71 -11.29
CA ASN A 567 -38.42 -5.12 -11.27
C ASN A 567 -37.52 -6.01 -10.38
N VAL A 568 -36.66 -5.41 -9.54
CA VAL A 568 -35.79 -6.13 -8.57
C VAL A 568 -36.62 -6.71 -7.39
N PRO A 569 -36.35 -7.93 -6.88
CA PRO A 569 -35.32 -8.88 -7.33
C PRO A 569 -35.66 -9.52 -8.68
N LEU A 570 -34.63 -9.63 -9.53
CA LEU A 570 -34.74 -10.23 -10.86
C LEU A 570 -34.67 -11.76 -10.82
N VAL A 571 -33.91 -12.30 -9.84
CA VAL A 571 -33.75 -13.74 -9.63
C VAL A 571 -35.09 -14.38 -9.29
N GLY A 572 -35.42 -15.48 -9.98
CA GLY A 572 -36.67 -16.23 -9.84
C GLY A 572 -37.78 -15.79 -10.79
N LYS A 573 -37.61 -14.68 -11.52
CA LYS A 573 -38.55 -14.24 -12.58
C LYS A 573 -38.12 -14.75 -13.95
N LYS A 574 -39.03 -14.78 -14.91
CA LYS A 574 -38.69 -15.08 -16.32
C LYS A 574 -38.13 -13.84 -17.01
N CYS A 575 -37.12 -14.01 -17.87
CA CYS A 575 -36.36 -12.89 -18.44
C CYS A 575 -37.22 -11.88 -19.22
N TYR A 576 -38.21 -12.34 -19.99
CA TYR A 576 -39.10 -11.46 -20.77
C TYR A 576 -40.15 -10.73 -19.92
N GLU A 577 -40.53 -11.27 -18.76
CA GLU A 577 -41.36 -10.59 -17.78
C GLU A 577 -40.55 -9.50 -17.07
N ALA A 578 -39.31 -9.83 -16.68
CA ALA A 578 -38.45 -8.94 -15.91
C ALA A 578 -37.91 -7.75 -16.73
N TYR A 579 -37.49 -7.97 -17.97
CA TYR A 579 -36.80 -6.95 -18.78
C TYR A 579 -37.71 -6.20 -19.78
N HIS A 580 -38.77 -6.84 -20.25
CA HIS A 580 -39.63 -6.28 -21.29
C HIS A 580 -41.09 -6.11 -20.86
N SER A 581 -41.44 -6.48 -19.62
CA SER A 581 -42.80 -6.43 -19.08
C SER A 581 -43.84 -7.16 -19.96
N ARG A 582 -43.44 -8.28 -20.56
CA ARG A 582 -44.27 -9.13 -21.43
C ARG A 582 -44.70 -10.40 -20.70
N SER A 583 -45.84 -10.99 -21.07
CA SER A 583 -46.29 -12.30 -20.56
C SER A 583 -45.80 -13.50 -21.37
N GLU A 584 -45.24 -13.26 -22.56
CA GLU A 584 -44.76 -14.29 -23.48
C GLU A 584 -43.40 -13.90 -24.08
N PRO A 585 -42.57 -14.88 -24.51
CA PRO A 585 -41.20 -14.63 -24.97
C PRO A 585 -41.12 -13.72 -26.21
N CYS A 586 -39.97 -13.04 -26.39
CA CYS A 586 -39.77 -12.06 -27.48
C CYS A 586 -39.72 -12.71 -28.87
N GLU A 587 -40.29 -12.04 -29.89
CA GLU A 587 -40.36 -12.56 -31.28
C GLU A 587 -38.98 -12.75 -31.92
N VAL A 588 -38.04 -11.85 -31.61
CA VAL A 588 -36.64 -11.95 -32.03
C VAL A 588 -35.80 -11.99 -30.75
N CYS A 589 -35.49 -13.20 -30.26
CA CYS A 589 -34.82 -13.43 -28.99
C CYS A 589 -33.55 -14.29 -29.14
N PRO A 590 -32.35 -13.74 -28.84
CA PRO A 590 -31.09 -14.48 -28.92
C PRO A 590 -31.03 -15.71 -27.99
N ALA A 591 -31.51 -15.61 -26.75
CA ALA A 591 -31.37 -16.69 -25.77
C ALA A 591 -32.19 -17.95 -26.08
N ILE A 592 -33.38 -17.78 -26.64
CA ILE A 592 -34.20 -18.88 -27.13
C ILE A 592 -33.50 -19.61 -28.28
N LYS A 593 -32.81 -18.87 -29.15
CA LYS A 593 -32.02 -19.43 -30.25
C LYS A 593 -30.86 -20.25 -29.70
N THR A 594 -30.21 -19.79 -28.63
CA THR A 594 -29.10 -20.50 -27.97
C THR A 594 -29.52 -21.76 -27.23
N LEU A 595 -30.56 -21.72 -26.41
CA LEU A 595 -31.03 -22.90 -25.66
C LEU A 595 -31.56 -24.01 -26.58
N LYS A 596 -32.05 -23.66 -27.79
CA LYS A 596 -32.55 -24.63 -28.78
C LYS A 596 -31.47 -25.25 -29.66
N THR A 597 -30.48 -24.45 -30.06
CA THR A 597 -29.39 -24.92 -30.94
C THR A 597 -28.19 -25.44 -30.17
N GLY A 598 -28.06 -25.02 -28.91
CA GLY A 598 -26.87 -25.23 -28.09
C GLY A 598 -25.69 -24.34 -28.45
N GLU A 599 -25.87 -23.38 -29.37
CA GLU A 599 -24.84 -22.47 -29.89
C GLU A 599 -25.16 -21.00 -29.55
N SER A 600 -24.16 -20.13 -29.62
CA SER A 600 -24.34 -18.73 -29.18
C SER A 600 -25.11 -17.88 -30.23
N ALA A 601 -25.87 -16.87 -29.79
CA ALA A 601 -26.71 -16.04 -30.68
C ALA A 601 -26.66 -14.54 -30.33
N HIS A 602 -26.95 -13.66 -31.31
CA HIS A 602 -26.78 -12.19 -31.23
C HIS A 602 -27.79 -11.38 -32.10
N GLU A 603 -28.31 -10.23 -31.60
CA GLU A 603 -29.21 -9.29 -32.31
C GLU A 603 -29.10 -7.82 -31.81
N VAL A 604 -29.47 -6.82 -32.64
CA VAL A 604 -29.57 -5.38 -32.30
C VAL A 604 -31.03 -4.92 -32.38
N VAL A 605 -31.58 -4.42 -31.27
CA VAL A 605 -33.01 -4.06 -31.12
C VAL A 605 -33.18 -2.68 -30.48
N GLN A 606 -34.33 -2.03 -30.65
CA GLN A 606 -34.60 -0.72 -30.03
C GLN A 606 -34.84 -0.85 -28.52
N LYS A 607 -34.38 0.15 -27.77
CA LYS A 607 -34.53 0.22 -26.32
C LYS A 607 -35.84 0.94 -25.97
N SER A 608 -36.75 0.23 -25.32
CA SER A 608 -38.05 0.78 -24.91
C SER A 608 -38.03 1.24 -23.45
N GLY A 609 -38.54 2.45 -23.19
CA GLY A 609 -38.75 2.97 -21.84
C GLY A 609 -39.96 2.34 -21.12
N PRO A 610 -40.21 2.67 -19.84
CA PRO A 610 -41.28 2.10 -19.01
C PRO A 610 -42.70 2.27 -19.57
N HIS A 611 -42.89 3.21 -20.50
CA HIS A 611 -44.17 3.49 -21.16
C HIS A 611 -44.14 3.26 -22.69
N GLY A 612 -43.08 2.66 -23.22
CA GLY A 612 -42.96 2.26 -24.62
C GLY A 612 -42.29 3.27 -25.56
N GLU A 613 -41.77 4.41 -25.07
CA GLU A 613 -40.98 5.35 -25.89
C GLU A 613 -39.60 4.79 -26.29
N ASN A 614 -39.13 5.17 -27.50
CA ASN A 614 -37.80 4.82 -27.97
C ASN A 614 -36.75 5.76 -27.36
N ILE A 615 -35.93 5.20 -26.48
CA ILE A 615 -34.89 5.91 -25.72
C ILE A 615 -33.47 5.52 -26.13
N GLY A 616 -33.34 4.72 -27.19
CA GLY A 616 -32.04 4.30 -27.71
C GLY A 616 -32.08 2.95 -28.41
N TRP A 617 -30.93 2.30 -28.55
CA TRP A 617 -30.76 1.06 -29.31
C TRP A 617 -29.86 0.09 -28.53
N ILE A 618 -30.24 -1.18 -28.32
CA ILE A 618 -29.46 -2.21 -27.57
C ILE A 618 -29.02 -3.41 -28.42
N GLU A 619 -27.90 -4.01 -28.05
CA GLU A 619 -27.22 -5.15 -28.66
C GLU A 619 -27.13 -6.31 -27.64
N ILE A 620 -27.64 -7.52 -27.94
CA ILE A 620 -27.80 -8.65 -26.97
C ILE A 620 -27.11 -9.92 -27.47
N TYR A 621 -26.35 -10.61 -26.60
CA TYR A 621 -25.64 -11.87 -26.82
C TYR A 621 -26.04 -12.96 -25.80
N SER A 622 -26.08 -14.23 -26.20
CA SER A 622 -26.39 -15.36 -25.31
C SER A 622 -25.50 -16.60 -25.56
N PHE A 623 -25.04 -17.25 -24.49
CA PHE A 623 -24.08 -18.37 -24.50
C PHE A 623 -24.56 -19.60 -23.72
N PRO A 624 -24.25 -20.85 -24.13
CA PRO A 624 -24.71 -22.06 -23.46
C PRO A 624 -23.84 -22.44 -22.24
N MET A 625 -24.45 -22.97 -21.18
CA MET A 625 -23.76 -23.46 -19.97
C MET A 625 -23.85 -24.99 -19.85
N ILE A 626 -22.71 -25.69 -19.80
CA ILE A 626 -22.62 -27.17 -19.91
C ILE A 626 -21.79 -27.76 -18.76
N ASP A 627 -22.26 -28.86 -18.17
CA ASP A 627 -21.60 -29.57 -17.07
C ASP A 627 -20.38 -30.36 -17.55
N SER A 628 -19.20 -30.11 -17.00
CA SER A 628 -17.93 -30.66 -17.51
C SER A 628 -17.75 -32.17 -17.27
N ALA A 629 -18.46 -32.77 -16.32
CA ALA A 629 -18.36 -34.20 -16.02
C ALA A 629 -19.34 -35.06 -16.83
N THR A 630 -20.46 -34.49 -17.27
CA THR A 630 -21.56 -35.21 -17.95
C THR A 630 -21.85 -34.72 -19.36
N GLY A 631 -21.35 -33.54 -19.73
CA GLY A 631 -21.53 -32.94 -21.06
C GLY A 631 -22.94 -32.41 -21.34
N GLN A 632 -23.84 -32.36 -20.35
CA GLN A 632 -25.24 -31.96 -20.52
C GLN A 632 -25.44 -30.44 -20.30
N MET A 633 -26.32 -29.82 -21.10
CA MET A 633 -26.63 -28.38 -21.05
C MET A 633 -27.59 -28.04 -19.92
N ARG A 634 -27.21 -27.08 -19.07
CA ARG A 634 -27.95 -26.66 -17.87
C ARG A 634 -28.72 -25.34 -18.03
N GLY A 635 -28.33 -24.48 -18.96
CA GLY A 635 -28.93 -23.14 -19.12
C GLY A 635 -28.11 -22.26 -20.05
N ALA A 636 -28.36 -20.95 -20.00
CA ALA A 636 -27.64 -19.95 -20.80
C ALA A 636 -27.20 -18.74 -19.98
N ILE A 637 -26.14 -18.09 -20.44
CA ILE A 637 -25.58 -16.87 -19.87
C ILE A 637 -25.81 -15.76 -20.89
N GLU A 638 -26.51 -14.71 -20.49
CA GLU A 638 -26.92 -13.57 -21.33
C GLU A 638 -26.08 -12.32 -21.02
N TYR A 639 -25.78 -11.55 -22.06
CA TYR A 639 -24.96 -10.34 -22.06
C TYR A 639 -25.56 -9.25 -22.96
N VAL A 640 -25.64 -7.97 -22.53
CA VAL A 640 -26.40 -6.89 -23.22
C VAL A 640 -25.68 -5.52 -23.22
N ARG A 641 -25.79 -4.70 -24.31
CA ARG A 641 -25.06 -3.42 -24.60
C ARG A 641 -25.93 -2.35 -25.37
N ASP A 642 -25.57 -1.04 -25.51
CA ASP A 642 -26.38 0.09 -26.12
C ASP A 642 -25.61 0.89 -27.25
N ILE A 643 -26.24 1.44 -28.33
CA ILE A 643 -25.60 1.98 -29.59
C ILE A 643 -26.14 3.29 -30.26
N THR A 644 -26.83 4.20 -29.55
CA THR A 644 -27.61 5.35 -30.12
C THR A 644 -26.83 6.51 -30.78
N GLU A 645 -25.53 6.62 -30.58
CA GLU A 645 -24.73 7.86 -30.74
C GLU A 645 -24.29 8.21 -32.18
N ARG A 646 -24.45 7.29 -33.13
CA ARG A 646 -23.78 7.31 -34.45
C ARG A 646 -24.31 8.34 -35.49
N LYS A 647 -25.49 8.96 -35.30
CA LYS A 647 -26.24 9.71 -36.34
C LYS A 647 -26.11 11.25 -36.31
N ARG A 648 -25.44 11.84 -35.31
CA ARG A 648 -25.29 13.30 -35.13
C ARG A 648 -24.04 13.90 -35.78
N THR A 649 -23.26 13.08 -36.48
CA THR A 649 -21.82 13.24 -36.57
C THR A 649 -21.31 14.04 -37.77
N GLU A 650 -22.10 14.60 -38.72
CA GLU A 650 -21.69 14.89 -40.13
C GLU A 650 -21.53 16.39 -40.62
N GLU A 651 -21.66 17.41 -39.76
CA GLU A 651 -21.92 18.86 -40.12
C GLU A 651 -21.16 20.00 -39.33
N GLU A 652 -21.02 19.94 -38.01
CA GLU A 652 -19.97 20.58 -37.14
C GLU A 652 -18.57 20.35 -37.79
N LEU A 653 -18.48 19.40 -38.72
CA LEU A 653 -17.40 18.96 -39.53
C LEU A 653 -16.42 20.05 -40.06
N ARG A 654 -16.78 20.92 -41.02
CA ARG A 654 -15.82 21.79 -41.75
C ARG A 654 -15.02 22.77 -40.89
N LEU A 655 -15.68 23.21 -39.83
CA LEU A 655 -15.24 24.22 -38.89
C LEU A 655 -13.94 23.84 -38.21
N TYR A 656 -13.80 22.56 -37.96
CA TYR A 656 -12.71 22.08 -37.16
C TYR A 656 -11.37 22.05 -37.97
N SER A 657 -11.35 22.07 -39.31
CA SER A 657 -10.14 22.09 -40.19
C SER A 657 -9.02 22.99 -39.73
N ASN A 658 -9.40 24.25 -39.58
CA ASN A 658 -8.48 25.35 -39.47
C ASN A 658 -7.97 25.45 -38.03
N ALA A 659 -8.70 24.88 -37.08
CA ALA A 659 -8.21 24.70 -35.73
C ALA A 659 -6.97 23.81 -35.68
N VAL A 660 -6.94 22.66 -36.39
CA VAL A 660 -5.75 21.78 -36.28
C VAL A 660 -4.54 22.27 -37.04
N GLU A 661 -4.70 23.02 -38.12
CA GLU A 661 -3.53 23.56 -38.81
C GLU A 661 -2.80 24.67 -38.01
N GLU A 662 -3.51 25.44 -37.20
CA GLU A 662 -2.96 26.51 -36.35
C GLU A 662 -2.86 26.12 -34.86
N ALA A 663 -3.20 24.87 -34.53
CA ALA A 663 -3.09 24.36 -33.17
C ALA A 663 -1.64 24.46 -32.66
N PRO A 664 -1.44 24.85 -31.38
CA PRO A 664 -0.10 24.90 -30.78
C PRO A 664 0.53 23.52 -30.61
N ASP A 665 -0.26 22.45 -30.56
CA ASP A 665 0.20 21.07 -30.50
C ASP A 665 0.44 20.49 -31.91
N GLY A 666 1.45 19.62 -32.03
CA GLY A 666 1.76 18.90 -33.26
C GLY A 666 0.68 17.86 -33.58
N PHE A 667 0.19 17.84 -34.80
CA PHE A 667 -0.81 16.88 -35.27
C PHE A 667 -0.32 16.18 -36.53
N GLN A 668 -0.34 14.84 -36.54
CA GLN A 668 0.21 14.01 -37.61
C GLN A 668 -0.68 12.79 -37.91
N ILE A 669 -0.84 12.41 -39.18
CA ILE A 669 -1.49 11.15 -39.57
C ILE A 669 -0.46 10.34 -40.36
N VAL A 670 -0.33 9.05 -40.03
CA VAL A 670 0.57 8.09 -40.68
C VAL A 670 -0.22 6.89 -41.18
N ASN A 671 0.22 6.24 -42.25
CA ASN A 671 -0.38 4.99 -42.70
C ASN A 671 0.11 3.80 -41.85
N LEU A 672 -0.41 2.61 -42.11
CA LEU A 672 -0.08 1.40 -41.33
C LEU A 672 1.33 0.89 -41.51
N ASP A 673 1.93 1.23 -42.64
CA ASP A 673 3.32 0.93 -42.93
C ASP A 673 4.26 1.96 -42.27
N GLY A 674 3.74 2.84 -41.41
CA GLY A 674 4.52 3.79 -40.61
C GLY A 674 4.95 5.06 -41.33
N HIS A 675 4.42 5.33 -42.53
CA HIS A 675 4.76 6.51 -43.32
C HIS A 675 3.81 7.66 -43.05
N ILE A 676 4.36 8.86 -42.88
CA ILE A 676 3.58 10.07 -42.61
C ILE A 676 2.78 10.47 -43.86
N VAL A 677 1.46 10.65 -43.70
CA VAL A 677 0.51 11.05 -44.75
C VAL A 677 0.04 12.50 -44.55
N TYR A 678 0.10 13.00 -43.31
CA TYR A 678 -0.30 14.36 -42.98
C TYR A 678 0.45 14.88 -41.74
N SER A 679 0.77 16.17 -41.70
CA SER A 679 1.30 16.85 -40.51
C SER A 679 0.95 18.34 -40.54
N ASN A 680 0.62 18.91 -39.38
CA ASN A 680 0.39 20.35 -39.21
C ASN A 680 1.71 21.11 -38.98
N LYS A 681 1.66 22.45 -38.92
CA LYS A 681 2.86 23.31 -38.76
C LYS A 681 3.62 23.11 -37.44
N ALA A 682 2.94 22.72 -36.36
CA ALA A 682 3.58 22.49 -35.08
C ALA A 682 4.54 21.27 -35.13
N VAL A 683 4.21 20.25 -35.93
CA VAL A 683 5.08 19.09 -36.18
C VAL A 683 6.38 19.46 -36.90
N GLU A 684 6.34 20.40 -37.85
CA GLU A 684 7.54 20.89 -38.54
C GLU A 684 8.54 21.53 -37.56
N LYS A 685 8.03 22.23 -36.54
CA LYS A 685 8.86 22.86 -35.50
C LYS A 685 9.46 21.84 -34.53
N ILE A 686 8.70 20.82 -34.15
CA ILE A 686 9.15 19.76 -33.23
C ILE A 686 10.26 18.93 -33.88
N TYR A 687 10.13 18.55 -35.15
CA TYR A 687 11.14 17.73 -35.83
C TYR A 687 12.23 18.55 -36.57
N GLY A 688 11.97 19.80 -36.93
CA GLY A 688 12.90 20.66 -37.70
C GLY A 688 12.93 20.37 -39.21
N PHE A 689 12.03 19.52 -39.72
CA PHE A 689 11.86 19.19 -41.13
C PHE A 689 10.61 19.89 -41.70
N SER A 690 10.62 20.24 -42.98
CA SER A 690 9.43 20.75 -43.68
C SER A 690 8.43 19.63 -43.99
N ARG A 691 7.14 19.96 -44.17
CA ARG A 691 6.07 19.01 -44.50
C ARG A 691 6.33 18.23 -45.79
N LEU A 692 7.00 18.84 -46.78
CA LEU A 692 7.42 18.17 -48.01
C LEU A 692 8.51 17.12 -47.74
N GLU A 693 9.41 17.37 -46.79
CA GLU A 693 10.43 16.41 -46.34
C GLU A 693 9.85 15.31 -45.43
N LEU A 694 8.78 15.62 -44.68
CA LEU A 694 8.11 14.68 -43.77
C LEU A 694 7.13 13.74 -44.49
N ASN A 695 6.45 14.21 -45.54
CA ASN A 695 5.45 13.42 -46.25
C ASN A 695 6.07 12.19 -46.92
N GLY A 696 5.56 11.00 -46.58
CA GLY A 696 6.10 9.72 -47.04
C GLY A 696 7.35 9.26 -46.27
N LYS A 697 7.84 9.98 -45.27
CA LYS A 697 8.94 9.54 -44.41
C LYS A 697 8.43 8.56 -43.35
N HIS A 698 9.24 7.57 -42.98
CA HIS A 698 8.83 6.59 -41.98
C HIS A 698 9.09 7.09 -40.55
N VAL A 699 8.12 6.96 -39.64
CA VAL A 699 8.20 7.51 -38.26
C VAL A 699 9.39 6.98 -37.45
N ASN A 700 9.81 5.74 -37.67
CA ASN A 700 11.00 5.16 -37.03
C ASN A 700 12.30 5.92 -37.32
N GLU A 701 12.39 6.63 -38.45
CA GLU A 701 13.55 7.46 -38.78
C GLU A 701 13.62 8.73 -37.91
N LEU A 702 12.50 9.10 -37.29
CA LEU A 702 12.35 10.27 -36.44
C LEU A 702 12.41 9.92 -34.94
N ASN A 703 12.43 8.65 -34.57
CA ASN A 703 12.47 8.23 -33.17
C ASN A 703 13.90 8.01 -32.68
N VAL A 704 14.13 8.30 -31.39
CA VAL A 704 15.42 8.06 -30.73
C VAL A 704 15.78 6.58 -30.73
N ASP A 705 14.88 5.75 -30.20
CA ASP A 705 14.87 4.31 -30.43
C ASP A 705 14.01 4.03 -31.68
N PRO A 706 14.62 3.69 -32.84
CA PRO A 706 13.91 3.47 -34.09
C PRO A 706 12.95 2.29 -34.02
N TRP A 707 13.18 1.37 -33.09
CA TRP A 707 12.33 0.21 -32.89
C TRP A 707 11.29 0.45 -31.81
N PHE A 708 11.32 1.57 -31.07
CA PHE A 708 10.34 1.84 -30.01
C PHE A 708 8.93 1.94 -30.57
N ALA A 709 8.75 2.56 -31.75
CA ALA A 709 7.44 2.54 -32.37
C ALA A 709 7.04 1.10 -32.73
N THR A 710 7.93 0.25 -33.21
CA THR A 710 7.58 -1.13 -33.61
C THR A 710 7.54 -2.15 -32.48
N ARG A 711 8.23 -1.90 -31.36
CA ARG A 711 8.32 -2.73 -30.15
C ARG A 711 7.34 -2.30 -29.06
N VAL A 712 7.03 -1.01 -29.01
CA VAL A 712 6.24 -0.39 -27.94
C VAL A 712 5.00 0.30 -28.52
N ILE A 713 5.10 1.34 -29.34
CA ILE A 713 3.91 2.13 -29.76
C ILE A 713 2.95 1.36 -30.66
N LEU A 714 3.41 0.63 -31.68
CA LEU A 714 2.61 -0.12 -32.65
C LEU A 714 2.09 -1.40 -32.02
N PRO A 715 2.88 -2.17 -31.22
CA PRO A 715 2.33 -3.23 -30.39
C PRO A 715 1.32 -2.69 -29.39
N SER A 716 1.60 -1.57 -28.71
CA SER A 716 0.64 -0.92 -27.82
C SER A 716 -0.58 -0.41 -28.56
N ILE A 717 -0.49 0.28 -29.68
CA ILE A 717 -1.64 0.72 -30.47
C ILE A 717 -2.43 -0.49 -31.02
N ARG A 718 -1.76 -1.61 -31.33
CA ARG A 718 -2.42 -2.88 -31.71
C ARG A 718 -3.12 -3.54 -30.50
N ASP A 719 -2.51 -3.46 -29.32
CA ASP A 719 -3.01 -4.02 -28.05
C ASP A 719 -4.08 -3.13 -27.37
N THR A 720 -3.94 -1.79 -27.39
CA THR A 720 -4.72 -0.76 -26.65
C THR A 720 -5.50 0.19 -27.56
N GLY A 721 -5.24 0.22 -28.87
CA GLY A 721 -5.93 1.09 -29.85
C GLY A 721 -5.40 2.51 -29.92
N THR A 722 -4.96 3.06 -28.80
CA THR A 722 -4.29 4.35 -28.68
C THR A 722 -3.09 4.19 -27.75
N TRP A 723 -1.93 4.71 -28.12
CA TRP A 723 -0.79 4.85 -27.24
C TRP A 723 -0.66 6.32 -26.92
N GLU A 724 -0.96 6.69 -25.68
CA GLU A 724 -0.47 7.93 -25.13
C GLU A 724 0.71 7.64 -24.24
N GLY A 725 1.73 8.45 -24.40
CA GLY A 725 2.93 8.27 -23.62
C GLY A 725 4.03 9.15 -24.14
N GLU A 726 5.12 9.04 -23.42
CA GLU A 726 6.28 9.85 -23.66
C GLU A 726 7.12 9.16 -24.72
N LEU A 727 7.30 9.84 -25.84
CA LEU A 727 8.15 9.38 -26.91
C LEU A 727 9.36 10.30 -27.01
N MET A 728 10.53 9.69 -27.15
CA MET A 728 11.75 10.42 -27.46
C MET A 728 11.96 10.45 -28.96
N VAL A 729 11.99 11.67 -29.53
CA VAL A 729 12.16 11.89 -30.97
C VAL A 729 13.41 12.69 -31.32
N LYS A 730 13.93 12.48 -32.53
CA LYS A 730 15.12 13.15 -33.08
C LYS A 730 14.71 14.35 -33.92
N HIS A 731 15.28 15.50 -33.59
CA HIS A 731 15.22 16.68 -34.43
C HIS A 731 16.26 16.61 -35.57
N LYS A 732 16.08 17.39 -36.64
CA LYS A 732 16.92 17.37 -37.86
C LYS A 732 18.42 17.59 -37.63
N ASP A 733 18.80 18.29 -36.56
CA ASP A 733 20.19 18.56 -36.16
C ASP A 733 20.80 17.50 -35.21
N GLY A 734 20.03 16.48 -34.81
CA GLY A 734 20.49 15.35 -34.01
C GLY A 734 20.14 15.37 -32.51
N ARG A 735 19.51 16.43 -31.97
CA ARG A 735 19.07 16.46 -30.55
C ARG A 735 17.82 15.61 -30.29
N GLU A 736 17.67 15.12 -29.07
CA GLU A 736 16.54 14.31 -28.60
C GLU A 736 15.49 15.19 -27.88
N ILE A 737 14.20 14.98 -28.16
CA ILE A 737 13.09 15.77 -27.61
C ILE A 737 12.04 14.83 -26.99
N PRO A 738 11.68 15.02 -25.70
CA PRO A 738 10.55 14.32 -25.10
C PRO A 738 9.24 14.96 -25.58
N ILE A 739 8.42 14.17 -26.27
CA ILE A 739 7.07 14.56 -26.62
C ILE A 739 6.09 13.71 -25.81
N TRP A 740 5.02 14.33 -25.33
CA TRP A 740 3.81 13.59 -24.96
C TRP A 740 3.07 13.35 -26.26
N LEU A 741 3.12 12.11 -26.75
CA LEU A 741 2.45 11.72 -27.97
C LEU A 741 1.25 10.88 -27.58
N THR A 742 0.07 11.39 -27.88
CA THR A 742 -1.16 10.60 -27.91
C THR A 742 -1.39 10.21 -29.36
N THR A 743 -1.17 8.94 -29.69
CA THR A 743 -1.35 8.40 -31.03
C THR A 743 -2.33 7.24 -31.05
N SER A 744 -3.26 7.28 -31.99
CA SER A 744 -4.41 6.41 -32.04
C SER A 744 -4.48 5.73 -33.39
N MET A 745 -4.72 4.43 -33.43
CA MET A 745 -5.01 3.76 -34.70
C MET A 745 -6.38 4.21 -35.19
N VAL A 746 -6.35 4.93 -36.29
CA VAL A 746 -7.54 5.19 -37.08
C VAL A 746 -7.84 3.91 -37.84
N LYS A 747 -8.98 3.32 -37.51
CA LYS A 747 -9.54 2.16 -38.17
C LYS A 747 -10.71 2.64 -39.02
N ASP A 748 -10.95 1.99 -40.15
CA ASP A 748 -12.19 2.23 -40.88
C ASP A 748 -13.40 1.69 -40.09
N THR A 749 -14.60 1.87 -40.63
CA THR A 749 -15.84 1.36 -40.05
C THR A 749 -15.90 -0.17 -39.93
N SER A 750 -14.92 -0.90 -40.48
CA SER A 750 -14.78 -2.35 -40.39
C SER A 750 -13.72 -2.80 -39.37
N GLY A 751 -13.13 -1.87 -38.62
CA GLY A 751 -12.09 -2.15 -37.62
C GLY A 751 -10.74 -2.49 -38.25
N LYS A 752 -10.67 -2.50 -39.58
CA LYS A 752 -9.40 -2.66 -40.28
C LYS A 752 -8.60 -1.38 -40.04
N PRO A 753 -7.37 -1.50 -39.53
CA PRO A 753 -6.55 -0.33 -39.33
C PRO A 753 -6.29 0.31 -40.70
N ILE A 754 -6.41 1.64 -40.78
CA ILE A 754 -6.22 2.41 -42.03
C ILE A 754 -5.12 3.47 -41.89
N ALA A 755 -4.93 4.01 -40.68
CA ALA A 755 -3.91 5.00 -40.37
C ALA A 755 -3.65 5.04 -38.86
N LEU A 756 -2.66 5.80 -38.42
CA LEU A 756 -2.49 6.24 -37.03
C LEU A 756 -2.54 7.76 -37.01
N VAL A 757 -3.23 8.35 -36.04
CA VAL A 757 -3.29 9.79 -35.81
C VAL A 757 -2.58 10.11 -34.51
N GLY A 758 -1.52 10.91 -34.57
CA GLY A 758 -0.72 11.35 -33.44
C GLY A 758 -0.89 12.83 -33.15
N VAL A 759 -1.33 13.17 -31.94
CA VAL A 759 -1.19 14.49 -31.35
C VAL A 759 0.04 14.48 -30.45
N MET A 760 1.04 15.29 -30.77
CA MET A 760 2.28 15.41 -30.04
C MET A 760 2.42 16.80 -29.44
N ARG A 761 2.59 16.86 -28.13
CA ARG A 761 2.94 18.08 -27.42
C ARG A 761 4.39 17.96 -26.98
N ASP A 762 5.20 18.98 -27.26
CA ASP A 762 6.50 19.10 -26.63
C ASP A 762 6.28 19.34 -25.14
N ILE A 763 6.73 18.40 -24.31
CA ILE A 763 6.56 18.45 -22.85
C ILE A 763 7.86 18.80 -22.14
N THR A 764 8.85 19.32 -22.85
CA THR A 764 10.16 19.62 -22.25
C THR A 764 10.04 20.51 -21.02
N GLU A 765 9.15 21.51 -21.02
CA GLU A 765 8.91 22.38 -19.85
C GLU A 765 8.02 21.74 -18.79
N ARG A 766 6.95 21.04 -19.20
CA ARG A 766 6.03 20.35 -18.28
C ARG A 766 6.74 19.24 -17.52
N LYS A 767 7.55 18.41 -18.19
CA LYS A 767 8.36 17.38 -17.53
C LYS A 767 9.33 17.96 -16.54
N ARG A 768 10.01 19.05 -16.90
CA ARG A 768 10.90 19.71 -15.93
C ARG A 768 10.13 20.21 -14.70
N ALA A 769 8.89 20.66 -14.86
CA ALA A 769 8.05 21.13 -13.75
C ALA A 769 7.39 19.98 -12.98
N GLU A 770 6.92 18.92 -13.64
CA GLU A 770 6.32 17.73 -13.04
C GLU A 770 7.36 16.81 -12.42
N GLU A 771 8.55 16.66 -12.99
CA GLU A 771 9.68 15.98 -12.35
C GLU A 771 10.06 16.76 -11.09
N VAL A 772 10.20 18.09 -11.14
CA VAL A 772 10.47 18.89 -9.93
C VAL A 772 9.32 18.81 -8.92
N LEU A 773 8.06 18.84 -9.37
CA LEU A 773 6.87 18.77 -8.53
C LEU A 773 6.67 17.37 -7.93
N GLN A 774 6.77 16.30 -8.71
CA GLN A 774 6.60 14.92 -8.29
C GLN A 774 7.82 14.44 -7.51
N GLU A 775 9.03 14.88 -7.84
CA GLU A 775 10.21 14.66 -7.01
C GLU A 775 10.03 15.39 -5.68
N SER A 776 9.51 16.62 -5.65
CA SER A 776 9.21 17.31 -4.38
C SER A 776 8.04 16.68 -3.61
N GLU A 777 6.90 16.36 -4.25
CA GLU A 777 5.69 15.81 -3.64
C GLU A 777 5.90 14.37 -3.21
N THR A 778 6.53 13.52 -4.04
CA THR A 778 6.88 12.15 -3.67
C THR A 778 7.91 12.18 -2.54
N ARG A 779 8.92 13.05 -2.61
CA ARG A 779 9.88 13.24 -1.49
C ARG A 779 9.16 13.60 -0.19
N TYR A 780 8.25 14.58 -0.23
CA TYR A 780 7.55 15.09 0.94
C TYR A 780 6.43 14.18 1.46
N ARG A 781 5.74 13.46 0.57
CA ARG A 781 4.79 12.40 0.90
C ARG A 781 5.51 11.19 1.48
N MET A 782 6.65 10.78 0.92
CA MET A 782 7.49 9.74 1.53
C MET A 782 7.97 10.13 2.92
N LEU A 783 8.23 11.42 3.18
CA LEU A 783 8.60 11.93 4.50
C LEU A 783 7.44 11.85 5.52
N PHE A 784 6.20 12.08 5.09
CA PHE A 784 4.99 11.95 5.91
C PHE A 784 4.57 10.50 6.15
N GLU A 785 4.59 9.67 5.10
CA GLU A 785 4.15 8.27 5.13
C GLU A 785 5.15 7.34 5.84
N ASN A 786 6.45 7.59 5.71
CA ASN A 786 7.48 6.79 6.41
C ASN A 786 7.83 7.34 7.80
N ALA A 787 7.13 8.38 8.26
CA ALA A 787 7.29 8.86 9.62
C ALA A 787 6.93 7.73 10.60
N SER A 788 7.75 7.55 11.63
CA SER A 788 7.63 6.41 12.54
C SER A 788 6.65 6.66 13.70
N ASP A 789 6.09 7.87 13.82
CA ASP A 789 4.98 8.21 14.71
C ASP A 789 3.69 8.37 13.88
N ALA A 790 2.53 8.13 14.49
CA ALA A 790 1.24 8.44 13.88
C ALA A 790 1.08 9.96 13.82
N ILE A 791 0.76 10.49 12.64
CA ILE A 791 0.58 11.93 12.43
C ILE A 791 -0.86 12.21 12.05
N PHE A 792 -1.52 13.09 12.79
CA PHE A 792 -2.85 13.60 12.48
C PHE A 792 -2.83 15.10 12.19
N ILE A 793 -3.56 15.51 11.15
CA ILE A 793 -3.89 16.91 10.89
C ILE A 793 -5.38 17.08 11.13
N LEU A 794 -5.76 17.91 12.08
CA LEU A 794 -7.14 18.15 12.47
C LEU A 794 -7.59 19.55 12.05
N ASP A 795 -8.85 19.69 11.65
CA ASP A 795 -9.49 20.99 11.44
C ASP A 795 -9.61 21.69 12.80
N ALA A 796 -9.24 22.98 12.87
CA ALA A 796 -9.28 23.76 14.10
C ALA A 796 -10.42 24.80 14.12
N GLU A 797 -11.25 24.88 13.07
CA GLU A 797 -12.23 25.96 12.89
C GLU A 797 -13.69 25.47 12.77
N GLY A 798 -14.62 26.28 13.28
CA GLY A 798 -16.08 26.10 13.11
C GLY A 798 -16.63 24.78 13.68
N GLU A 799 -17.73 24.28 13.09
CA GLU A 799 -18.38 23.02 13.49
C GLU A 799 -17.54 21.76 13.18
N LYS A 800 -16.49 21.93 12.36
CA LYS A 800 -15.57 20.87 11.95
C LYS A 800 -14.38 20.72 12.88
N ALA A 801 -14.22 21.59 13.89
CA ALA A 801 -13.14 21.50 14.86
C ALA A 801 -12.99 20.07 15.43
N GLY A 802 -11.76 19.56 15.38
CA GLY A 802 -11.39 18.19 15.80
C GLY A 802 -11.61 17.10 14.75
N ARG A 803 -12.07 17.42 13.53
CA ARG A 803 -12.19 16.46 12.43
C ARG A 803 -10.82 16.13 11.84
N ILE A 804 -10.55 14.86 11.55
CA ILE A 804 -9.29 14.43 10.94
C ILE A 804 -9.33 14.78 9.43
N VAL A 805 -8.36 15.59 9.00
CA VAL A 805 -8.20 16.08 7.62
C VAL A 805 -7.05 15.37 6.90
N ALA A 806 -6.06 14.88 7.65
CA ALA A 806 -5.02 13.99 7.14
C ALA A 806 -4.53 13.04 8.25
N ALA A 807 -4.15 11.83 7.86
CA ALA A 807 -3.47 10.85 8.69
C ALA A 807 -2.41 10.13 7.84
N ASN A 808 -1.27 9.75 8.42
CA ASN A 808 -0.24 8.95 7.73
C ASN A 808 -0.47 7.45 7.92
N GLN A 809 0.25 6.62 7.16
CA GLN A 809 0.16 5.16 7.25
C GLN A 809 0.38 4.63 8.68
N ALA A 810 1.32 5.22 9.44
CA ALA A 810 1.54 4.84 10.84
C ALA A 810 0.30 5.05 11.72
N ALA A 811 -0.51 6.10 11.48
CA ALA A 811 -1.77 6.33 12.19
C ALA A 811 -2.84 5.27 11.85
N ALA A 812 -2.98 4.89 10.59
CA ALA A 812 -3.89 3.82 10.19
C ALA A 812 -3.53 2.47 10.85
N GLU A 813 -2.25 2.12 10.86
CA GLU A 813 -1.74 0.92 11.51
C GLU A 813 -1.89 0.98 13.04
N MET A 814 -1.62 2.15 13.62
CA MET A 814 -1.73 2.39 15.06
C MET A 814 -3.17 2.36 15.57
N ASP A 815 -4.17 2.84 14.84
CA ASP A 815 -5.56 2.84 15.35
C ASP A 815 -6.40 1.69 14.75
N GLY A 816 -5.89 0.98 13.75
CA GLY A 816 -6.56 -0.15 13.10
C GLY A 816 -7.70 0.26 12.16
N TYR A 817 -7.70 1.53 11.75
CA TYR A 817 -8.62 2.08 10.76
C TYR A 817 -7.89 2.26 9.44
N SER A 818 -8.61 2.13 8.33
CA SER A 818 -8.07 2.61 7.07
C SER A 818 -7.95 4.14 7.10
N ILE A 819 -7.00 4.69 6.34
CA ILE A 819 -6.86 6.15 6.19
C ILE A 819 -8.21 6.81 5.82
N ASN A 820 -8.95 6.20 4.89
CA ASN A 820 -10.26 6.71 4.47
C ASN A 820 -11.30 6.75 5.60
N GLU A 821 -11.26 5.79 6.52
CA GLU A 821 -12.12 5.78 7.69
C GLU A 821 -11.70 6.86 8.69
N LEU A 822 -10.40 7.00 8.95
CA LEU A 822 -9.86 8.05 9.83
C LEU A 822 -10.29 9.45 9.35
N LEU A 823 -10.21 9.73 8.05
CA LEU A 823 -10.63 11.01 7.46
C LEU A 823 -12.14 11.33 7.61
N ALA A 824 -12.96 10.31 7.88
CA ALA A 824 -14.39 10.49 8.13
C ALA A 824 -14.71 10.77 9.61
N MET A 825 -13.73 10.59 10.50
CA MET A 825 -13.91 10.64 11.96
C MET A 825 -13.43 11.97 12.56
N LYS A 826 -13.91 12.25 13.78
CA LYS A 826 -13.29 13.21 14.70
C LYS A 826 -12.26 12.50 15.58
N ILE A 827 -11.22 13.22 15.98
CA ILE A 827 -10.18 12.67 16.86
C ILE A 827 -10.77 12.13 18.17
N THR A 828 -11.83 12.77 18.68
CA THR A 828 -12.56 12.34 19.89
C THR A 828 -13.25 10.99 19.77
N GLU A 829 -13.44 10.47 18.55
CA GLU A 829 -13.99 9.14 18.30
C GLU A 829 -12.92 8.05 18.41
N LEU A 830 -11.64 8.42 18.31
CA LEU A 830 -10.51 7.56 18.63
C LEU A 830 -10.18 7.61 20.11
N ASP A 831 -10.55 8.68 20.82
CA ASP A 831 -10.29 8.81 22.25
C ASP A 831 -11.20 7.94 23.12
N THR A 832 -10.71 7.56 24.30
CA THR A 832 -11.57 7.07 25.39
C THR A 832 -12.58 8.15 25.83
N PRO A 833 -13.76 7.80 26.38
CA PRO A 833 -14.79 8.77 26.76
C PRO A 833 -14.32 9.89 27.70
N ASP A 834 -13.35 9.60 28.57
CA ASP A 834 -12.78 10.58 29.49
C ASP A 834 -11.85 11.58 28.79
N VAL A 835 -11.08 11.13 27.80
CA VAL A 835 -10.20 11.97 26.98
C VAL A 835 -11.03 12.81 26.01
N ALA A 836 -12.04 12.21 25.37
CA ALA A 836 -12.97 12.90 24.48
C ALA A 836 -13.69 14.08 25.16
N ARG A 837 -13.97 13.98 26.47
CA ARG A 837 -14.62 15.04 27.25
C ARG A 837 -13.73 16.28 27.44
N VAL A 838 -12.41 16.10 27.51
CA VAL A 838 -11.45 17.21 27.70
C VAL A 838 -10.85 17.74 26.39
N ALA A 839 -11.02 17.02 25.28
CA ALA A 839 -10.48 17.38 23.97
C ALA A 839 -10.82 18.82 23.51
N PRO A 840 -12.05 19.36 23.67
CA PRO A 840 -12.34 20.75 23.28
C PRO A 840 -11.49 21.80 24.02
N GLN A 841 -11.18 21.55 25.30
CA GLN A 841 -10.32 22.44 26.10
C GLN A 841 -8.87 22.39 25.64
N LEU A 842 -8.40 21.21 25.22
CA LEU A 842 -7.06 21.03 24.67
C LEU A 842 -6.93 21.74 23.31
N ILE A 843 -7.92 21.59 22.43
CA ILE A 843 -8.00 22.30 21.14
C ILE A 843 -7.97 23.81 21.34
N GLN A 844 -8.74 24.34 22.29
CA GLN A 844 -8.77 25.77 22.58
C GLN A 844 -7.40 26.30 23.05
N ARG A 845 -6.72 25.59 23.94
CA ARG A 845 -5.36 25.95 24.39
C ARG A 845 -4.34 25.94 23.24
N MET A 846 -4.47 25.00 22.31
CA MET A 846 -3.62 24.97 21.11
C MET A 846 -3.91 26.15 20.17
N LEU A 847 -5.18 26.56 20.01
CA LEU A 847 -5.57 27.76 19.25
C LEU A 847 -5.00 29.05 19.84
N GLU A 848 -4.80 29.09 21.17
CA GLU A 848 -4.14 30.18 21.89
C GLU A 848 -2.60 30.14 21.79
N GLY A 849 -2.05 29.13 21.10
CA GLY A 849 -0.62 28.99 20.79
C GLY A 849 0.14 28.01 21.69
N GLU A 850 -0.53 27.32 22.63
CA GLU A 850 0.13 26.36 23.52
C GLU A 850 0.45 25.04 22.79
N LYS A 851 1.64 24.49 23.05
CA LYS A 851 2.00 23.12 22.63
C LYS A 851 1.74 22.15 23.79
N ILE A 852 1.06 21.05 23.51
CA ILE A 852 0.64 20.09 24.54
C ILE A 852 1.34 18.75 24.34
N LYS A 853 1.95 18.23 25.41
CA LYS A 853 2.51 16.87 25.48
C LYS A 853 1.86 16.10 26.64
N LYS A 854 1.23 14.94 26.37
CA LYS A 854 0.55 14.14 27.41
C LYS A 854 0.30 12.68 27.00
N ASP A 855 0.32 11.77 27.96
CA ASP A 855 -0.17 10.39 27.80
C ASP A 855 -1.72 10.37 27.87
N ILE A 856 -2.36 9.88 26.82
CA ILE A 856 -3.80 9.68 26.67
C ILE A 856 -4.10 8.23 26.28
N TYR A 857 -5.37 7.90 26.10
CA TYR A 857 -5.80 6.55 25.70
C TYR A 857 -6.72 6.64 24.49
N HIS A 858 -6.32 5.93 23.44
CA HIS A 858 -7.11 5.72 22.23
C HIS A 858 -7.87 4.38 22.29
N CYS A 859 -8.86 4.24 21.42
CA CYS A 859 -9.71 3.09 21.17
C CYS A 859 -9.50 2.68 19.71
N ARG A 860 -8.89 1.52 19.49
CA ARG A 860 -8.76 0.93 18.16
C ARG A 860 -10.13 0.58 17.58
N LYS A 861 -10.21 0.41 16.26
CA LYS A 861 -11.44 -0.02 15.55
C LYS A 861 -12.06 -1.29 16.12
N ASN A 862 -11.22 -2.22 16.57
CA ASN A 862 -11.65 -3.48 17.18
C ASN A 862 -12.12 -3.34 18.64
N GLY A 863 -12.20 -2.11 19.17
CA GLY A 863 -12.61 -1.79 20.54
C GLY A 863 -11.50 -1.89 21.59
N THR A 864 -10.26 -2.19 21.20
CA THR A 864 -9.15 -2.29 22.15
C THR A 864 -8.67 -0.91 22.57
N VAL A 865 -8.63 -0.65 23.87
CA VAL A 865 -8.08 0.59 24.43
C VAL A 865 -6.57 0.45 24.60
N PHE A 866 -5.81 1.44 24.15
CA PHE A 866 -4.35 1.44 24.25
C PHE A 866 -3.80 2.83 24.57
N PRO A 867 -2.66 2.91 25.30
CA PRO A 867 -2.06 4.17 25.71
C PRO A 867 -1.25 4.82 24.56
N VAL A 868 -1.41 6.13 24.42
CA VAL A 868 -0.79 6.95 23.38
C VAL A 868 -0.10 8.16 24.01
N GLU A 869 1.17 8.41 23.70
CA GLU A 869 1.84 9.66 24.01
C GLU A 869 1.56 10.68 22.88
N MET A 870 0.72 11.69 23.17
CA MET A 870 0.30 12.72 22.21
C MET A 870 1.16 13.98 22.36
N ASN A 871 1.66 14.49 21.24
CA ASN A 871 2.31 15.80 21.10
C ASN A 871 1.57 16.64 20.04
N ALA A 872 0.89 17.72 20.45
CA ALA A 872 0.02 18.47 19.53
C ALA A 872 0.16 20.00 19.66
N GLY A 873 -0.07 20.71 18.54
CA GLY A 873 -0.04 22.18 18.48
C GLY A 873 -0.60 22.78 17.19
N LEU A 874 -0.68 24.12 17.14
CA LEU A 874 -1.28 24.87 16.03
C LEU A 874 -0.41 24.86 14.76
N LEU A 875 -1.05 24.67 13.61
CA LEU A 875 -0.50 24.76 12.26
C LEU A 875 -1.35 25.71 11.40
N GLU A 876 -0.78 26.81 10.92
CA GLU A 876 -1.48 27.78 10.06
C GLU A 876 -1.08 27.57 8.59
N LEU A 877 -2.05 27.27 7.72
CA LEU A 877 -1.87 27.08 6.27
C LEU A 877 -2.79 28.03 5.51
N GLY A 878 -2.20 29.04 4.87
CA GLY A 878 -2.96 30.10 4.20
C GLY A 878 -3.81 30.89 5.22
N ASN A 879 -5.13 30.92 5.01
CA ASN A 879 -6.10 31.54 5.91
C ASN A 879 -6.81 30.54 6.86
N HIS A 880 -6.44 29.25 6.83
CA HIS A 880 -7.07 28.22 7.64
C HIS A 880 -6.13 27.70 8.74
N LYS A 881 -6.71 27.47 9.92
CA LYS A 881 -6.01 26.91 11.08
C LYS A 881 -6.27 25.41 11.22
N TYR A 882 -5.20 24.67 11.46
CA TYR A 882 -5.20 23.24 11.71
C TYR A 882 -4.47 22.93 13.03
N ILE A 883 -4.73 21.75 13.59
CA ILE A 883 -3.93 21.18 14.68
C ILE A 883 -3.11 20.04 14.11
N LEU A 884 -1.81 20.05 14.37
CA LEU A 884 -0.90 18.95 14.05
C LEU A 884 -0.62 18.16 15.32
N ALA A 885 -0.93 16.86 15.31
CA ALA A 885 -0.68 15.95 16.42
C ALA A 885 0.25 14.81 15.98
N PHE A 886 1.21 14.47 16.84
CA PHE A 886 2.09 13.31 16.75
C PHE A 886 1.77 12.38 17.90
N ASP A 887 1.29 11.20 17.56
CA ASP A 887 0.80 10.20 18.50
C ASP A 887 1.70 8.98 18.44
N ARG A 888 2.17 8.56 19.60
CA ARG A 888 3.05 7.39 19.72
C ARG A 888 2.39 6.35 20.59
N ASP A 889 2.19 5.16 20.02
CA ASP A 889 1.77 4.00 20.79
C ASP A 889 2.85 3.65 21.83
N ILE A 890 2.47 3.73 23.11
CA ILE A 890 3.35 3.41 24.25
C ILE A 890 2.92 2.09 24.92
N THR A 891 2.17 1.24 24.22
CA THR A 891 1.71 -0.07 24.71
C THR A 891 2.89 -0.95 25.10
N GLU A 892 3.92 -1.08 24.26
CA GLU A 892 5.11 -1.87 24.59
C GLU A 892 5.83 -1.34 25.84
N ARG A 893 5.94 -0.01 25.98
CA ARG A 893 6.52 0.64 27.16
C ARG A 893 5.73 0.27 28.42
N LYS A 894 4.40 0.41 28.38
CA LYS A 894 3.51 0.09 29.50
C LYS A 894 3.48 -1.41 29.82
N LEU A 895 3.45 -2.27 28.82
CA LEU A 895 3.53 -3.72 28.97
C LEU A 895 4.89 -4.16 29.53
N ALA A 896 5.99 -3.52 29.14
CA ALA A 896 7.31 -3.78 29.72
C ALA A 896 7.37 -3.33 31.19
N GLU A 897 6.84 -2.15 31.52
CA GLU A 897 6.71 -1.69 32.91
C GLU A 897 5.87 -2.65 33.77
N GLU A 898 4.75 -3.15 33.23
CA GLU A 898 3.90 -4.14 33.90
C GLU A 898 4.55 -5.52 33.97
N ALA A 899 5.25 -5.95 32.92
CA ALA A 899 6.01 -7.20 32.90
C ALA A 899 7.13 -7.16 33.95
N ILE A 900 7.85 -6.04 34.09
CA ILE A 900 8.84 -5.85 35.16
C ILE A 900 8.15 -6.00 36.52
N LYS A 901 7.00 -5.35 36.75
CA LYS A 901 6.24 -5.51 38.00
C LYS A 901 5.78 -6.95 38.24
N LYS A 902 5.31 -7.64 37.19
CA LYS A 902 4.86 -9.04 37.25
C LYS A 902 6.02 -9.98 37.56
N TYR A 903 7.14 -9.89 36.84
CA TYR A 903 8.33 -10.70 37.08
C TYR A 903 8.94 -10.42 38.45
N THR A 904 8.90 -9.16 38.92
CA THR A 904 9.30 -8.83 40.30
C THR A 904 8.42 -9.58 41.30
N LYS A 905 7.10 -9.62 41.09
CA LYS A 905 6.17 -10.35 41.93
C LYS A 905 6.33 -11.88 41.85
N GLU A 906 6.56 -12.44 40.65
CA GLU A 906 6.84 -13.88 40.47
C GLU A 906 8.16 -14.29 41.14
N LEU A 907 9.17 -13.42 41.09
CA LEU A 907 10.44 -13.61 41.79
C LEU A 907 10.23 -13.58 43.31
N GLU A 908 9.42 -12.65 43.83
CA GLU A 908 9.03 -12.61 45.24
C GLU A 908 8.30 -13.90 45.67
N GLU A 909 7.39 -14.43 44.85
CA GLU A 909 6.66 -15.67 45.13
C GLU A 909 7.55 -16.93 45.06
N SER A 910 8.47 -16.99 44.09
CA SER A 910 9.47 -18.04 43.99
C SER A 910 10.43 -18.03 45.18
N ASN A 911 10.91 -16.84 45.59
CA ASN A 911 11.72 -16.67 46.79
C ASN A 911 10.97 -17.16 48.03
N ARG A 912 9.68 -16.82 48.16
CA ARG A 912 8.83 -17.29 49.26
C ARG A 912 8.64 -18.81 49.27
N MET A 913 8.48 -19.45 48.12
CA MET A 913 8.36 -20.91 48.02
C MET A 913 9.68 -21.61 48.39
N LYS A 914 10.82 -21.01 48.02
CA LYS A 914 12.15 -21.46 48.42
C LYS A 914 12.37 -21.34 49.93
N GLU A 915 11.96 -20.24 50.55
CA GLU A 915 11.97 -20.05 52.00
C GLU A 915 11.09 -21.07 52.72
N LEU A 916 9.86 -21.29 52.24
CA LEU A 916 8.96 -22.31 52.78
C LEU A 916 9.54 -23.72 52.66
N PHE A 917 10.19 -24.05 51.54
CA PHE A 917 10.85 -25.35 51.36
C PHE A 917 12.03 -25.53 52.32
N ILE A 918 12.84 -24.49 52.51
CA ILE A 918 13.93 -24.48 53.50
C ILE A 918 13.36 -24.67 54.91
N ASP A 919 12.28 -23.98 55.27
CA ASP A 919 11.66 -24.07 56.58
C ASP A 919 10.97 -25.44 56.83
N ILE A 920 10.31 -26.03 55.81
CA ILE A 920 9.72 -27.38 55.88
C ILE A 920 10.83 -28.42 56.03
N MET A 921 11.84 -28.40 55.16
CA MET A 921 12.99 -29.31 55.25
C MET A 921 13.68 -29.17 56.61
N HIS A 922 13.86 -27.95 57.10
CA HIS A 922 14.45 -27.69 58.41
C HIS A 922 13.59 -28.28 59.55
N HIS A 923 12.29 -27.99 59.59
CA HIS A 923 11.39 -28.47 60.64
C HIS A 923 11.17 -30.00 60.58
N ASP A 924 10.93 -30.56 59.40
CA ASP A 924 10.60 -31.97 59.20
C ASP A 924 11.83 -32.89 59.34
N LEU A 925 13.04 -32.38 59.06
CA LEU A 925 14.28 -33.11 59.34
C LEU A 925 14.75 -32.95 60.79
N LEU A 926 14.64 -31.76 61.40
CA LEU A 926 15.14 -31.54 62.77
C LEU A 926 14.22 -32.13 63.85
N ASN A 927 12.90 -32.16 63.67
CA ASN A 927 11.99 -32.71 64.68
C ASN A 927 12.26 -34.19 65.03
N PRO A 928 12.40 -35.11 64.05
CA PRO A 928 12.75 -36.48 64.36
C PRO A 928 14.16 -36.60 64.97
N LEU A 929 15.10 -35.74 64.57
CA LEU A 929 16.47 -35.71 65.12
C LEU A 929 16.50 -35.22 66.59
N ASN A 930 15.77 -34.14 66.91
CA ASN A 930 15.61 -33.64 68.27
C ASN A 930 14.96 -34.68 69.19
N THR A 931 13.94 -35.37 68.68
CA THR A 931 13.28 -36.46 69.39
C THR A 931 14.27 -37.60 69.70
N ALA A 932 15.07 -38.01 68.70
CA ALA A 932 16.11 -39.00 68.90
C ALA A 932 17.18 -38.55 69.92
N ASN A 933 17.59 -37.28 69.89
CA ASN A 933 18.54 -36.71 70.85
C ASN A 933 18.00 -36.77 72.30
N GLY A 934 16.71 -36.44 72.50
CA GLY A 934 16.06 -36.51 73.81
C GLY A 934 16.03 -37.93 74.39
N TYR A 935 15.71 -38.94 73.57
CA TYR A 935 15.77 -40.33 74.01
C TYR A 935 17.19 -40.77 74.38
N ILE A 936 18.22 -40.29 73.67
CA ILE A 936 19.62 -40.61 74.00
C ILE A 936 20.02 -40.02 75.36
N GLU A 937 19.56 -38.81 75.72
CA GLU A 937 19.82 -38.23 77.05
C GLU A 937 19.20 -39.06 78.18
N ILE A 938 17.93 -39.46 78.03
CA ILE A 938 17.24 -40.29 79.03
C ILE A 938 17.95 -41.64 79.20
N LEU A 939 18.36 -42.26 78.09
CA LEU A 939 19.12 -43.51 78.12
C LEU A 939 20.47 -43.31 78.81
N LYS A 940 21.13 -42.17 78.62
CA LYS A 940 22.41 -41.86 79.27
C LYS A 940 22.27 -41.65 80.79
N GLU A 941 21.21 -41.00 81.26
CA GLU A 941 20.98 -40.78 82.70
C GLU A 941 20.68 -42.07 83.48
N SER A 942 20.04 -43.04 82.81
CA SER A 942 19.67 -44.33 83.41
C SER A 942 20.72 -45.43 83.23
N GLU A 943 21.73 -45.22 82.38
CA GLU A 943 22.77 -46.21 82.09
C GLU A 943 23.95 -46.07 83.07
N THR A 944 24.40 -47.20 83.60
CA THR A 944 25.50 -47.24 84.60
C THR A 944 26.77 -47.87 84.03
N ASN A 945 26.68 -48.53 82.87
CA ASN A 945 27.83 -49.12 82.20
C ASN A 945 28.66 -48.05 81.46
N PRO A 946 29.95 -47.85 81.82
CA PRO A 946 30.80 -46.83 81.22
C PRO A 946 30.97 -46.96 79.70
N GLU A 947 30.98 -48.19 79.18
CA GLU A 947 31.19 -48.46 77.76
C GLU A 947 29.94 -48.08 76.94
N ARG A 948 28.75 -48.33 77.48
CA ARG A 948 27.46 -47.94 76.86
C ARG A 948 27.22 -46.44 76.93
N ILE A 949 27.61 -45.80 78.03
CA ILE A 949 27.63 -44.33 78.13
C ILE A 949 28.52 -43.76 77.01
N ALA A 950 29.70 -44.33 76.77
CA ALA A 950 30.59 -43.88 75.70
C ALA A 950 30.00 -44.06 74.28
N TYR A 951 29.26 -45.16 74.04
CA TYR A 951 28.53 -45.35 72.77
C TYR A 951 27.40 -44.32 72.61
N LEU A 952 26.58 -44.10 73.64
CA LEU A 952 25.51 -43.10 73.63
C LEU A 952 26.08 -41.69 73.41
N GLU A 953 27.20 -41.36 74.03
CA GLU A 953 27.90 -40.09 73.79
C GLU A 953 28.39 -39.94 72.35
N THR A 954 28.81 -41.03 71.71
CA THR A 954 29.25 -41.02 70.31
C THR A 954 28.06 -40.82 69.36
N VAL A 955 26.95 -41.52 69.58
CA VAL A 955 25.71 -41.35 68.78
C VAL A 955 25.19 -39.93 68.95
N LYS A 956 25.06 -39.44 70.19
CA LYS A 956 24.66 -38.07 70.50
C LYS A 956 25.53 -37.05 69.78
N ARG A 957 26.85 -37.22 69.83
CA ARG A 957 27.81 -36.32 69.18
C ARG A 957 27.62 -36.28 67.66
N ASN A 958 27.34 -37.40 67.01
CA ASN A 958 27.08 -37.43 65.56
C ASN A 958 25.72 -36.85 65.19
N LEU A 959 24.71 -37.07 66.04
CA LEU A 959 23.36 -36.57 65.84
C LEU A 959 23.32 -35.05 65.98
N VAL A 960 23.93 -34.50 67.04
CA VAL A 960 24.12 -33.06 67.23
C VAL A 960 24.92 -32.44 66.07
N LYS A 961 25.99 -33.11 65.59
CA LYS A 961 26.72 -32.65 64.39
C LYS A 961 25.84 -32.58 63.14
N GLY A 962 24.95 -33.55 62.94
CA GLY A 962 24.01 -33.56 61.82
C GLY A 962 23.01 -32.40 61.90
N MET A 963 22.50 -32.13 63.11
CA MET A 963 21.64 -30.98 63.38
C MET A 963 22.37 -29.65 63.12
N ASP A 964 23.60 -29.50 63.62
CA ASP A 964 24.44 -28.31 63.40
C ASP A 964 24.72 -28.08 61.90
N LEU A 965 24.87 -29.14 61.11
CA LEU A 965 25.07 -29.05 59.66
C LEU A 965 23.81 -28.55 58.94
N ILE A 966 22.64 -29.08 59.29
CA ILE A 966 21.35 -28.65 58.73
C ILE A 966 21.14 -27.17 59.07
N ASP A 967 21.34 -26.79 60.33
CA ASP A 967 21.17 -25.42 60.78
C ASP A 967 22.19 -24.47 60.12
N SER A 968 23.47 -24.86 60.03
CA SER A 968 24.51 -24.08 59.33
C SER A 968 24.19 -23.92 57.83
N ALA A 969 23.67 -24.95 57.16
CA ALA A 969 23.30 -24.90 55.75
C ALA A 969 22.11 -23.97 55.52
N THR A 970 21.11 -24.02 56.39
CA THR A 970 19.94 -23.12 56.35
C THR A 970 20.35 -21.67 56.61
N ARG A 971 21.20 -21.41 57.61
CA ARG A 971 21.75 -20.07 57.87
C ARG A 971 22.53 -19.52 56.69
N TYR A 972 23.40 -20.34 56.09
CA TYR A 972 24.16 -19.94 54.91
C TYR A 972 23.23 -19.59 53.73
N SER A 973 22.20 -20.40 53.49
CA SER A 973 21.20 -20.15 52.43
C SER A 973 20.49 -18.79 52.62
N ARG A 974 20.18 -18.42 53.87
CA ARG A 974 19.59 -17.11 54.21
C ARG A 974 20.57 -15.93 54.05
N LEU A 975 21.86 -16.14 54.27
CA LEU A 975 22.88 -15.11 54.06
C LEU A 975 23.26 -14.93 52.58
N GLU A 976 23.16 -16.00 51.80
CA GLU A 976 23.38 -15.98 50.36
C GLU A 976 22.32 -15.15 49.61
N SER A 977 21.07 -15.15 50.10
CA SER A 977 19.97 -14.39 49.48
C SER A 977 20.02 -12.88 49.73
N LEU A 978 20.81 -12.40 50.71
CA LEU A 978 20.94 -10.97 50.99
C LEU A 978 21.85 -10.28 49.97
N GLU A 979 21.35 -9.19 49.37
CA GLU A 979 22.14 -8.32 48.47
C GLU A 979 22.86 -7.18 49.23
N SER A 980 22.24 -6.66 50.30
CA SER A 980 22.83 -5.62 51.15
C SER A 980 22.30 -5.72 52.58
N ILE A 981 22.99 -5.06 53.51
CA ILE A 981 22.66 -5.03 54.94
C ILE A 981 22.71 -3.59 55.45
N GLU A 982 21.89 -3.28 56.46
CA GLU A 982 21.91 -1.97 57.11
C GLU A 982 23.20 -1.81 57.93
N LEU A 983 24.01 -0.81 57.57
CA LEU A 983 25.29 -0.52 58.21
C LEU A 983 25.20 0.71 59.11
N LYS A 984 25.45 0.52 60.40
CA LYS A 984 25.45 1.58 61.43
C LYS A 984 26.88 1.96 61.79
N TYR A 985 27.05 3.22 62.20
CA TYR A 985 28.32 3.68 62.74
C TYR A 985 28.64 2.87 64.00
N THR A 986 29.72 2.09 63.94
CA THR A 986 30.16 1.26 65.06
C THR A 986 31.69 1.25 65.10
N ASP A 987 32.26 1.24 66.30
CA ASP A 987 33.68 1.01 66.47
C ASP A 987 33.95 -0.50 66.43
N LEU A 988 34.78 -0.95 65.49
CA LEU A 988 35.15 -2.36 65.39
C LEU A 988 35.92 -2.84 66.63
N LYS A 989 36.60 -1.93 67.35
CA LYS A 989 37.27 -2.25 68.61
C LYS A 989 36.30 -2.81 69.64
N ASP A 990 35.18 -2.13 69.87
CA ASP A 990 34.17 -2.52 70.87
C ASP A 990 33.57 -3.91 70.56
N ILE A 991 33.35 -4.19 69.27
CA ILE A 991 32.84 -5.48 68.80
C ILE A 991 33.85 -6.60 69.11
N ILE A 992 35.12 -6.38 68.76
CA ILE A 992 36.18 -7.38 68.95
C ILE A 992 36.41 -7.65 70.44
N GLU A 993 36.44 -6.61 71.28
CA GLU A 993 36.57 -6.75 72.74
C GLU A 993 35.45 -7.62 73.33
N LYS A 994 34.20 -7.38 72.92
CA LYS A 994 33.05 -8.17 73.35
C LYS A 994 33.10 -9.64 72.89
N VAL A 995 33.56 -9.90 71.68
CA VAL A 995 33.75 -11.28 71.18
C VAL A 995 34.85 -11.99 71.98
N ILE A 996 35.95 -11.30 72.29
CA ILE A 996 37.02 -11.85 73.13
C ILE A 996 36.52 -12.18 74.53
N GLU A 997 35.73 -11.30 75.16
CA GLU A 997 35.10 -11.57 76.47
C GLU A 997 34.24 -12.84 76.44
N THR A 998 33.49 -13.02 75.35
CA THR A 998 32.62 -14.20 75.16
C THR A 998 33.43 -15.49 74.98
N LEU A 999 34.57 -15.43 74.29
CA LEU A 999 35.44 -16.58 74.01
C LEU A 999 36.50 -16.85 75.08
N ALA A 1000 36.68 -15.96 76.06
CA ALA A 1000 37.66 -16.11 77.13
C ALA A 1000 37.53 -17.44 77.93
N PRO A 1001 36.32 -17.93 78.28
CA PRO A 1001 36.17 -19.23 78.95
C PRO A 1001 36.63 -20.41 78.09
N LEU A 1002 36.38 -20.35 76.78
CA LEU A 1002 36.81 -21.38 75.82
C LEU A 1002 38.33 -21.40 75.68
N ALA A 1003 38.95 -20.23 75.59
CA ALA A 1003 40.40 -20.10 75.56
C ALA A 1003 41.05 -20.62 76.85
N ALA A 1004 40.47 -20.29 78.02
CA ALA A 1004 40.94 -20.81 79.31
C ALA A 1004 40.85 -22.34 79.40
N GLY A 1005 39.79 -22.95 78.87
CA GLY A 1005 39.60 -24.41 78.82
C GLY A 1005 40.62 -25.14 77.95
N GLU A 1006 41.19 -24.48 76.94
CA GLU A 1006 42.23 -25.03 76.06
C GLU A 1006 43.65 -24.51 76.42
N GLU A 1007 43.82 -23.91 77.60
CA GLU A 1007 45.09 -23.31 78.08
C GLU A 1007 45.69 -22.29 77.09
N MET A 1008 44.84 -21.50 76.44
CA MET A 1008 45.19 -20.54 75.39
C MET A 1008 45.11 -19.09 75.90
N LYS A 1009 46.11 -18.27 75.58
CA LYS A 1009 46.09 -16.82 75.89
C LYS A 1009 45.68 -16.00 74.67
N ILE A 1010 44.63 -15.18 74.78
CA ILE A 1010 44.26 -14.22 73.74
C ILE A 1010 44.99 -12.89 74.02
N GLU A 1011 45.84 -12.45 73.10
CA GLU A 1011 46.53 -11.15 73.15
C GLU A 1011 45.89 -10.19 72.16
N ASN A 1012 45.15 -9.20 72.68
CA ASN A 1012 44.53 -8.16 71.86
C ASN A 1012 45.44 -6.93 71.79
N ASN A 1013 46.10 -6.71 70.64
CA ASN A 1013 46.97 -5.55 70.42
C ASN A 1013 46.21 -4.36 69.80
N ILE A 1014 44.90 -4.48 69.58
CA ILE A 1014 44.04 -3.44 69.03
C ILE A 1014 43.70 -2.44 70.15
N THR A 1015 44.51 -1.38 70.26
CA THR A 1015 44.38 -0.39 71.36
C THR A 1015 43.66 0.89 70.95
N TRP A 1016 43.54 1.16 69.65
CA TRP A 1016 42.95 2.38 69.09
C TRP A 1016 41.57 2.13 68.46
N SER A 1017 40.79 3.21 68.35
CA SER A 1017 39.45 3.20 67.74
C SER A 1017 39.52 2.94 66.24
N MET A 1018 38.63 2.07 65.73
CA MET A 1018 38.52 1.71 64.31
C MET A 1018 37.09 1.93 63.82
N PRO A 1019 36.68 3.19 63.59
CA PRO A 1019 35.32 3.52 63.19
C PRO A 1019 35.01 3.02 61.78
N ALA A 1020 33.92 2.25 61.66
CA ALA A 1020 33.43 1.72 60.39
C ALA A 1020 31.90 1.73 60.33
N ARG A 1021 31.34 1.55 59.12
CA ARG A 1021 29.91 1.31 58.95
C ARG A 1021 29.69 -0.20 58.94
N CYS A 1022 29.16 -0.75 60.03
CA CYS A 1022 29.00 -2.18 60.21
C CYS A 1022 27.59 -2.56 60.67
N ASN A 1023 27.16 -3.76 60.30
CA ASN A 1023 26.01 -4.44 60.90
C ASN A 1023 26.51 -5.34 62.04
N ARG A 1024 25.68 -5.55 63.05
CA ARG A 1024 26.04 -6.36 64.23
C ARG A 1024 26.42 -7.80 63.89
N ILE A 1025 25.95 -8.36 62.77
CA ILE A 1025 26.34 -9.70 62.31
C ILE A 1025 27.85 -9.86 62.08
N ILE A 1026 28.61 -8.77 61.97
CA ILE A 1026 30.08 -8.82 61.94
C ILE A 1026 30.69 -9.45 63.21
N GLU A 1027 29.97 -9.47 64.34
CA GLU A 1027 30.35 -10.23 65.55
C GLU A 1027 30.65 -11.72 65.20
N GLU A 1028 29.87 -12.32 64.30
CA GLU A 1028 30.00 -13.72 63.90
C GLU A 1028 31.25 -13.99 63.05
N VAL A 1029 31.76 -12.98 62.34
CA VAL A 1029 33.02 -13.07 61.58
C VAL A 1029 34.17 -13.28 62.57
N PHE A 1030 34.27 -12.40 63.56
CA PHE A 1030 35.32 -12.48 64.56
C PHE A 1030 35.16 -13.71 65.45
N ASP A 1031 33.93 -14.10 65.82
CA ASP A 1031 33.69 -15.34 66.57
C ASP A 1031 34.18 -16.58 65.80
N ASN A 1032 33.88 -16.69 64.50
CA ASN A 1032 34.33 -17.80 63.67
C ASN A 1032 35.86 -17.84 63.53
N PHE A 1033 36.52 -16.71 63.25
CA PHE A 1033 37.98 -16.68 63.09
C PHE A 1033 38.72 -16.91 64.42
N ILE A 1034 38.30 -16.26 65.51
CA ILE A 1034 38.95 -16.39 66.82
C ILE A 1034 38.70 -17.79 67.41
N SER A 1035 37.48 -18.31 67.33
CA SER A 1035 37.19 -19.67 67.83
C SER A 1035 37.91 -20.75 67.02
N ASN A 1036 38.10 -20.57 65.70
CA ASN A 1036 38.94 -21.45 64.91
C ASN A 1036 40.42 -21.33 65.31
N ALA A 1037 40.94 -20.11 65.49
CA ALA A 1037 42.31 -19.91 65.96
C ALA A 1037 42.56 -20.61 67.32
N ILE A 1038 41.62 -20.54 68.27
CA ILE A 1038 41.71 -21.25 69.56
C ILE A 1038 41.73 -22.77 69.36
N LYS A 1039 40.87 -23.32 68.48
CA LYS A 1039 40.75 -24.78 68.24
C LYS A 1039 41.93 -25.38 67.50
N TYR A 1040 42.54 -24.64 66.57
CA TYR A 1040 43.60 -25.14 65.69
C TYR A 1040 45.00 -24.72 66.13
N ALA A 1041 45.14 -23.81 67.10
CA ALA A 1041 46.41 -23.50 67.73
C ALA A 1041 46.91 -24.67 68.60
N SER A 1042 48.23 -24.82 68.68
CA SER A 1042 48.84 -25.84 69.55
C SER A 1042 48.57 -25.52 71.03
N ARG A 1043 48.25 -26.51 71.86
CA ARG A 1043 48.05 -26.32 73.32
C ARG A 1043 49.20 -25.53 73.96
N GLY A 1044 48.87 -24.56 74.80
CA GLY A 1044 49.83 -23.69 75.50
C GLY A 1044 50.37 -22.51 74.69
N LYS A 1045 49.83 -22.22 73.51
CA LYS A 1045 50.19 -21.05 72.69
C LYS A 1045 49.24 -19.87 72.94
N LYS A 1046 49.42 -18.81 72.14
CA LYS A 1046 48.59 -17.60 72.17
C LYS A 1046 47.86 -17.42 70.84
N VAL A 1047 46.78 -16.66 70.85
CA VAL A 1047 46.13 -16.09 69.66
C VAL A 1047 46.33 -14.58 69.72
N VAL A 1048 46.89 -13.97 68.68
CA VAL A 1048 47.19 -12.53 68.67
C VAL A 1048 46.24 -11.84 67.69
N LEU A 1049 45.60 -10.75 68.13
CA LEU A 1049 44.80 -9.88 67.28
C LEU A 1049 45.52 -8.56 67.06
N GLU A 1050 45.71 -8.18 65.80
CA GLU A 1050 46.36 -6.92 65.40
C GLU A 1050 45.46 -6.13 64.46
N GLY A 1051 45.44 -4.81 64.64
CA GLY A 1051 44.81 -3.89 63.70
C GLY A 1051 45.87 -3.24 62.83
N GLU A 1052 45.59 -3.06 61.56
CA GLU A 1052 46.42 -2.29 60.64
C GLU A 1052 45.56 -1.21 59.96
N ASP A 1053 46.05 0.03 60.04
CA ASP A 1053 45.46 1.18 59.37
C ASP A 1053 45.94 1.21 57.91
N SER A 1054 45.04 0.90 56.98
CA SER A 1054 45.25 1.12 55.55
C SER A 1054 44.57 2.40 55.08
N VAL A 1055 45.01 2.95 53.94
CA VAL A 1055 44.54 4.24 53.38
C VAL A 1055 43.01 4.30 53.24
N LYS A 1056 42.34 3.17 52.93
CA LYS A 1056 40.89 3.11 52.70
C LYS A 1056 40.15 2.08 53.56
N SER A 1057 40.86 1.29 54.36
CA SER A 1057 40.30 0.14 55.09
C SER A 1057 40.99 -0.10 56.43
N TRP A 1058 40.29 -0.76 57.35
CA TRP A 1058 40.83 -1.38 58.54
C TRP A 1058 41.12 -2.84 58.24
N ASN A 1059 42.35 -3.28 58.47
CA ASN A 1059 42.73 -4.69 58.32
C ASN A 1059 42.89 -5.29 59.72
N ILE A 1060 42.04 -6.26 60.05
CA ILE A 1060 42.09 -6.97 61.33
C ILE A 1060 42.76 -8.32 61.07
N LYS A 1061 43.89 -8.57 61.71
CA LYS A 1061 44.68 -9.79 61.59
C LYS A 1061 44.44 -10.65 62.83
N ILE A 1062 43.96 -11.88 62.61
CA ILE A 1062 43.85 -12.91 63.63
C ILE A 1062 44.98 -13.90 63.38
N ILE A 1063 45.99 -13.87 64.23
CA ILE A 1063 47.21 -14.65 64.10
C ILE A 1063 47.11 -15.89 65.00
N ASP A 1064 47.06 -17.06 64.37
CA ASP A 1064 47.22 -18.33 65.06
C ASP A 1064 48.66 -18.83 64.95
N PHE A 1065 49.07 -19.65 65.93
CA PHE A 1065 50.41 -20.25 65.98
C PHE A 1065 50.37 -21.76 65.78
N GLY A 1066 49.42 -22.25 64.97
CA GLY A 1066 49.21 -23.66 64.67
C GLY A 1066 50.19 -24.24 63.64
N GLU A 1067 49.74 -25.27 62.90
CA GLU A 1067 50.55 -25.96 61.88
C GLU A 1067 50.58 -25.24 60.52
N GLY A 1068 49.87 -24.11 60.38
CA GLY A 1068 49.73 -23.37 59.13
C GLY A 1068 48.80 -24.03 58.11
N ILE A 1069 48.57 -23.33 56.99
CA ILE A 1069 47.66 -23.76 55.91
C ILE A 1069 48.46 -23.83 54.61
N ASN A 1070 48.48 -24.99 53.96
CA ASN A 1070 49.14 -25.16 52.65
C ASN A 1070 48.48 -24.22 51.60
N ASP A 1071 49.29 -23.63 50.72
CA ASP A 1071 48.89 -22.74 49.64
C ASP A 1071 47.71 -23.26 48.81
N THR A 1072 47.67 -24.56 48.49
CA THR A 1072 46.56 -25.16 47.72
C THR A 1072 45.23 -25.14 48.45
N ASN A 1073 45.26 -25.04 49.79
CA ASN A 1073 44.07 -25.03 50.64
C ASN A 1073 43.66 -23.62 51.07
N LYS A 1074 44.53 -22.60 51.00
CA LYS A 1074 44.23 -21.21 51.45
C LYS A 1074 42.98 -20.60 50.80
N VAL A 1075 42.70 -20.93 49.53
CA VAL A 1075 41.47 -20.50 48.83
C VAL A 1075 40.29 -21.43 49.17
N ARG A 1076 40.57 -22.73 49.19
CA ARG A 1076 39.57 -23.81 49.35
C ARG A 1076 38.92 -23.85 50.72
N ILE A 1077 39.59 -23.38 51.77
CA ILE A 1077 39.03 -23.31 53.14
C ILE A 1077 37.82 -22.36 53.28
N PHE A 1078 37.62 -21.46 52.32
CA PHE A 1078 36.44 -20.60 52.24
C PHE A 1078 35.32 -21.18 51.35
N GLU A 1079 35.54 -22.34 50.72
CA GLU A 1079 34.52 -23.05 49.92
C GLU A 1079 33.60 -23.91 50.79
N ARG A 1080 32.37 -24.16 50.31
CA ARG A 1080 31.34 -24.90 51.06
C ARG A 1080 31.76 -26.35 51.35
N PHE A 1081 31.52 -26.81 52.58
CA PHE A 1081 31.76 -28.18 53.04
C PHE A 1081 33.22 -28.65 52.95
N ASN A 1082 34.16 -27.75 52.71
CA ASN A 1082 35.55 -28.11 52.51
C ASN A 1082 36.30 -28.10 53.86
N ARG A 1083 36.95 -29.22 54.20
CA ARG A 1083 37.73 -29.37 55.44
C ARG A 1083 39.11 -29.93 55.12
N MET A 1084 40.09 -29.55 55.93
CA MET A 1084 41.38 -30.22 55.95
C MET A 1084 41.26 -31.50 56.79
N ASP A 1085 41.72 -32.63 56.25
CA ASP A 1085 41.70 -33.95 56.89
C ASP A 1085 42.61 -33.97 58.13
N LYS A 1086 42.10 -33.47 59.26
CA LYS A 1086 42.73 -33.63 60.57
C LYS A 1086 41.78 -34.34 61.51
N THR A 1087 42.18 -35.54 61.93
CA THR A 1087 41.49 -36.35 62.92
C THR A 1087 41.42 -35.62 64.25
N GLY A 1088 40.22 -35.22 64.67
CA GLY A 1088 39.96 -34.75 66.04
C GLY A 1088 39.39 -33.33 66.19
N VAL A 1089 39.45 -32.48 65.16
CA VAL A 1089 38.96 -31.08 65.28
C VAL A 1089 37.51 -30.94 64.80
N LYS A 1090 36.66 -30.33 65.64
CA LYS A 1090 35.22 -30.15 65.40
C LYS A 1090 34.94 -28.87 64.60
N GLY A 1091 34.19 -28.97 63.50
CA GLY A 1091 33.62 -27.84 62.75
C GLY A 1091 32.62 -28.34 61.70
N SER A 1092 31.82 -27.47 61.07
CA SER A 1092 30.85 -27.84 60.02
C SER A 1092 31.45 -27.77 58.60
N GLY A 1093 32.52 -27.00 58.39
CA GLY A 1093 33.04 -26.66 57.06
C GLY A 1093 32.26 -25.53 56.37
N LEU A 1094 31.33 -24.89 57.10
CA LEU A 1094 30.53 -23.75 56.62
C LEU A 1094 30.92 -22.43 57.30
N GLY A 1095 31.53 -22.45 58.49
CA GLY A 1095 31.82 -21.23 59.28
C GLY A 1095 32.71 -20.20 58.58
N LEU A 1096 33.78 -20.62 57.89
CA LEU A 1096 34.64 -19.70 57.13
C LEU A 1096 33.95 -19.16 55.87
N ALA A 1097 33.09 -19.96 55.22
CA ALA A 1097 32.28 -19.52 54.09
C ALA A 1097 31.23 -18.48 54.54
N ILE A 1098 30.61 -18.68 55.72
CA ILE A 1098 29.70 -17.72 56.35
C ILE A 1098 30.44 -16.41 56.68
N ALA A 1099 31.60 -16.50 57.35
CA ALA A 1099 32.40 -15.34 57.71
C ALA A 1099 32.81 -14.51 56.48
N ARG A 1100 33.26 -15.17 55.41
CA ARG A 1100 33.58 -14.52 54.13
C ARG A 1100 32.37 -13.80 53.55
N ARG A 1101 31.21 -14.47 53.49
CA ARG A 1101 29.99 -13.86 52.94
C ARG A 1101 29.55 -12.63 53.74
N ILE A 1102 29.64 -12.69 55.07
CA ILE A 1102 29.33 -11.54 55.91
C ILE A 1102 30.28 -10.37 55.63
N VAL A 1103 31.59 -10.62 55.47
CA VAL A 1103 32.56 -9.57 55.15
C VAL A 1103 32.31 -8.98 53.76
N GLU A 1104 31.93 -9.79 52.77
CA GLU A 1104 31.52 -9.32 51.44
C GLU A 1104 30.28 -8.39 51.51
N LEU A 1105 29.29 -8.71 52.35
CA LEU A 1105 28.13 -7.82 52.60
C LEU A 1105 28.51 -6.47 53.24
N HIS A 1106 29.70 -6.39 53.85
CA HIS A 1106 30.28 -5.16 54.39
C HIS A 1106 31.21 -4.45 53.40
N ASN A 1107 31.24 -4.86 52.12
CA ASN A 1107 32.19 -4.41 51.09
C ASN A 1107 33.65 -4.65 51.47
N GLY A 1108 33.90 -5.65 52.31
CA GLY A 1108 35.21 -6.06 52.76
C GLY A 1108 35.74 -7.29 52.02
N ARG A 1109 36.93 -7.75 52.42
CA ARG A 1109 37.54 -8.99 51.90
C ARG A 1109 38.19 -9.79 53.01
N THR A 1110 38.29 -11.10 52.81
CA THR A 1110 39.04 -11.99 53.72
C THR A 1110 40.04 -12.83 52.95
N TRP A 1111 41.24 -13.01 53.51
CA TRP A 1111 42.25 -13.93 52.98
C TRP A 1111 43.11 -14.50 54.12
N VAL A 1112 44.03 -15.40 53.78
CA VAL A 1112 44.97 -16.02 54.73
C VAL A 1112 46.40 -15.84 54.26
N GLU A 1113 47.27 -15.43 55.16
CA GLU A 1113 48.72 -15.31 54.98
C GLU A 1113 49.46 -16.33 55.86
N ASP A 1114 50.72 -16.62 55.55
CA ASP A 1114 51.56 -17.47 56.39
C ASP A 1114 52.05 -16.71 57.62
N ASN A 1115 52.01 -17.34 58.78
CA ASN A 1115 52.69 -16.84 59.96
C ASN A 1115 54.16 -17.30 59.96
N PRO A 1116 55.16 -16.41 59.88
CA PRO A 1116 56.58 -16.78 59.88
C PRO A 1116 57.03 -17.53 61.14
N GLU A 1117 56.33 -17.34 62.27
CA GLU A 1117 56.58 -18.04 63.53
C GLU A 1117 55.88 -19.42 63.62
N GLY A 1118 55.22 -19.83 62.53
CA GLY A 1118 54.43 -21.05 62.38
C GLY A 1118 52.96 -20.82 62.74
N GLY A 1119 52.03 -21.16 61.83
CA GLY A 1119 50.59 -20.92 61.97
C GLY A 1119 50.00 -20.20 60.75
N ALA A 1120 48.81 -19.61 60.87
CA ALA A 1120 48.19 -18.81 59.82
C ALA A 1120 47.78 -17.41 60.32
N VAL A 1121 47.69 -16.46 59.40
CA VAL A 1121 47.19 -15.10 59.66
C VAL A 1121 45.91 -14.92 58.85
N PHE A 1122 44.76 -14.90 59.52
CA PHE A 1122 43.48 -14.57 58.89
C PHE A 1122 43.31 -13.06 58.86
N VAL A 1123 43.17 -12.48 57.67
CA VAL A 1123 42.99 -11.04 57.51
C VAL A 1123 41.56 -10.73 57.12
N VAL A 1124 40.94 -9.80 57.84
CA VAL A 1124 39.61 -9.25 57.57
C VAL A 1124 39.76 -7.77 57.24
N GLU A 1125 39.52 -7.40 55.98
CA GLU A 1125 39.52 -6.02 55.50
C GLU A 1125 38.10 -5.44 55.56
N ILE A 1126 37.91 -4.33 56.26
CA ILE A 1126 36.64 -3.59 56.35
C ILE A 1126 36.86 -2.13 55.92
N PRO A 1127 36.06 -1.56 55.01
CA PRO A 1127 36.21 -0.17 54.58
C PRO A 1127 36.04 0.86 55.70
N LYS A 1128 36.85 1.92 55.65
CA LYS A 1128 36.77 3.06 56.58
C LYS A 1128 35.55 3.94 56.29
N TYR A 1129 35.07 4.62 57.33
CA TYR A 1129 34.15 5.74 57.14
C TYR A 1129 34.90 6.96 56.59
N LEU A 1130 34.73 7.25 55.29
CA LEU A 1130 35.22 8.48 54.68
C LEU A 1130 34.09 9.52 54.71
N ASN A 1131 34.23 10.59 55.49
CA ASN A 1131 33.39 11.79 55.35
C ASN A 1131 33.60 12.34 53.93
N GLN A 1132 32.67 12.06 53.01
CA GLN A 1132 32.68 12.67 51.69
C GLN A 1132 32.37 14.16 51.82
N VAL A 1133 33.39 15.00 51.65
CA VAL A 1133 33.22 16.31 51.03
C VAL A 1133 33.19 16.06 49.53
N HIS A 1134 32.01 16.08 48.92
CA HIS A 1134 31.76 16.59 47.57
C HIS A 1134 30.27 16.76 47.31
#